data_AF-A0A8S4GRL5-F1
#
_entry.id   AF-A0A8S4GRL5-F1
#
_cell.length_a   1.000
_cell.length_b   1.000
_cell.length_c   1.000
_cell.angle_alpha   90.00
_cell.angle_beta   90.00
_cell.angle_gamma   90.00
#
_symmetry.space_group_name_H-M   'P 1'
#
loop_
_entity.id
_entity.type
_entity.pdbx_description
1 polymer ?
#
loop_
_entity_poly.entity_id
_entity_poly.type
_entity_poly.pdbx_seq_one_letter_code
_entity_poly.pdbx_strand_id
1 'polypeptide(L)'
;MAPSGVVVLSAAQTLSTEFLVKAARGAPVQVDAATLDRVAQSAPKRFEPADPTEDAAANTHYDVNAPLRKDCVDPVGARAAVVAALAALLPAAAGAARPELLTFLADLINADIYPAIPTTVADGAAAGAIVAVCRGAGTTLVCDAPTPAADALAAKGLTAPDISAAERALLGAGNPTAAALCVRQIEDIRDTAALSEAVAALAFEALGAPLSPLSREVLEASQSTNAAAAADAVREMLDGSKLVDVRKGGCGPIRAVTSAPNVFGSLREAIASAHLQARSGFQASAVLTSKGVVAADPSPALAQAVLGLAQNAIAAASLSAARVEAILAATGSAPPSSSEGGEDSANNTPPPLEPAIASLAGHARSGLDLARALHATATMGLSAHLCCDPSGPQRPPTLAAAHALGAARVALEAAVAAEAMASVLALRQTAGEATPEELEAAVAAEASTGDDAAANTGGGSKKDKKDKKKKVKGLLALGKGTAFLRRVVEAEIAAASGGQDDLTRRFVRLTLAADAAAGPCVAAVAAALSPGSRTLAAILDTLRGMIEANQARRKPKIAKGARDFLPDQMTIRGKAFDLITRVFKRHGAVSIDTPVFELRETLTGKYGEDSKLIYDLADQGGELLSLRYDLTVPFARYVALHSVGNIKRYQIARVYRRDQPQMNRGRFREFFQCDLDIAGAYPSMVPDAEVLKVLVEILADLRIGEFEVKLSHRRLLNAMLDIAGVPAQKFKPICSAIDKLDKEPWEAVRSEMVGEKGLTPESADRIGEMVVLRGAPLDMIAQLSAHPDISKHPEGAAAIEELRTMFGYMQAMDCLGPVCLDLSLARGLDYYTGVIYEAVLKGAHVGSIAAGGRYDKLVGMFSGKDVPAVGVSIGIERVFAIMEAQMRERAEKEGVPIRETETDVLVCSIGSGHQPRRMELCSRLWAAGIRAEFGYKANPKMGDQLPYALAQGIPLLVIFGGDEIERGVVKVKDLAAKQEEEVPAGEELVQYLKGKIAALEAAAGDGMP
;
A
#
# COMPACT_ATOMS: atom_id res chain seq x y z
N MET A 1 38.05 -16.11 -12.30
CA MET A 1 36.58 -16.01 -12.18
C MET A 1 36.05 -17.40 -11.87
N ALA A 2 35.38 -17.58 -10.72
CA ALA A 2 34.78 -18.88 -10.38
C ALA A 2 33.62 -19.19 -11.36
N PRO A 3 33.43 -20.46 -11.78
CA PRO A 3 32.32 -20.85 -12.64
C PRO A 3 30.98 -20.51 -11.97
N SER A 4 30.02 -20.03 -12.77
CA SER A 4 28.67 -19.68 -12.30
C SER A 4 28.02 -20.89 -11.61
N GLY A 5 27.90 -20.86 -10.29
CA GLY A 5 27.20 -21.88 -9.51
C GLY A 5 27.97 -22.45 -8.31
N VAL A 6 29.28 -22.22 -8.19
CA VAL A 6 30.08 -22.66 -7.02
C VAL A 6 30.09 -21.55 -5.95
N VAL A 7 29.83 -21.93 -4.70
CA VAL A 7 29.85 -20.99 -3.57
C VAL A 7 31.25 -21.00 -2.94
N VAL A 8 31.98 -19.90 -3.11
CA VAL A 8 33.36 -19.77 -2.63
C VAL A 8 33.39 -19.05 -1.28
N LEU A 9 34.00 -19.68 -0.28
CA LEU A 9 34.19 -19.15 1.07
C LEU A 9 35.57 -18.52 1.23
N SER A 10 35.61 -17.28 1.73
CA SER A 10 36.85 -16.54 1.99
C SER A 10 36.87 -15.87 3.35
N ALA A 11 38.05 -15.78 3.97
CA ALA A 11 38.24 -15.13 5.29
C ALA A 11 37.95 -13.61 5.29
N ALA A 12 37.90 -12.96 4.12
CA ALA A 12 37.64 -11.52 3.99
C ALA A 12 36.15 -11.20 3.69
N GLN A 13 35.33 -12.21 3.41
CA GLN A 13 33.91 -12.02 3.13
C GLN A 13 33.08 -12.16 4.40
N THR A 14 32.18 -11.20 4.62
CA THR A 14 31.08 -11.39 5.56
C THR A 14 30.13 -12.44 4.99
N LEU A 15 29.89 -13.53 5.72
CA LEU A 15 28.90 -14.53 5.28
C LEU A 15 27.52 -13.87 5.16
N SER A 16 26.97 -13.91 3.96
CA SER A 16 25.61 -13.47 3.70
C SER A 16 24.63 -14.61 3.94
N THR A 17 23.40 -14.27 4.29
CA THR A 17 22.30 -15.25 4.35
C THR A 17 22.05 -15.89 2.98
N GLU A 18 22.26 -15.14 1.90
CA GLU A 18 22.16 -15.65 0.53
C GLU A 18 23.18 -16.75 0.23
N PHE A 19 24.41 -16.62 0.72
CA PHE A 19 25.44 -17.66 0.65
C PHE A 19 24.95 -18.93 1.35
N LEU A 20 24.49 -18.80 2.61
CA LEU A 20 24.03 -19.91 3.43
C LEU A 20 22.88 -20.66 2.75
N VAL A 21 21.90 -19.92 2.23
CA VAL A 21 20.73 -20.49 1.55
C VAL A 21 21.14 -21.23 0.27
N LYS A 22 22.02 -20.66 -0.56
CA LYS A 22 22.51 -21.31 -1.78
C LYS A 22 23.28 -22.59 -1.47
N ALA A 23 24.22 -22.52 -0.52
CA ALA A 23 24.99 -23.68 -0.09
C ALA A 23 24.09 -24.76 0.49
N ALA A 24 23.11 -24.43 1.34
CA ALA A 24 22.15 -25.38 1.89
C ALA A 24 21.21 -26.01 0.84
N ARG A 25 21.01 -25.38 -0.31
CA ARG A 25 20.15 -25.87 -1.42
C ARG A 25 20.88 -26.75 -2.44
N GLY A 26 22.09 -27.20 -2.17
CA GLY A 26 22.80 -28.11 -3.09
C GLY A 26 23.97 -27.49 -3.82
N ALA A 27 24.22 -26.17 -3.71
CA ALA A 27 25.35 -25.56 -4.39
C ALA A 27 26.68 -26.08 -3.82
N PRO A 28 27.66 -26.44 -4.68
CA PRO A 28 28.94 -26.94 -4.22
C PRO A 28 29.69 -25.84 -3.48
N VAL A 29 30.30 -26.20 -2.35
CA VAL A 29 31.04 -25.29 -1.48
C VAL A 29 32.53 -25.48 -1.67
N GLN A 30 33.26 -24.40 -1.91
CA GLN A 30 34.72 -24.41 -2.02
C GLN A 30 35.32 -23.37 -1.08
N VAL A 31 36.36 -23.73 -0.33
CA VAL A 31 37.18 -22.76 0.41
C VAL A 31 38.25 -22.22 -0.54
N ASP A 32 38.42 -20.91 -0.63
CA ASP A 32 39.39 -20.33 -1.56
C ASP A 32 40.85 -20.65 -1.14
N ALA A 33 41.74 -20.76 -2.14
CA ALA A 33 43.14 -21.13 -1.92
C ALA A 33 43.90 -20.12 -1.04
N ALA A 34 43.64 -18.82 -1.20
CA ALA A 34 44.30 -17.80 -0.39
C ALA A 34 43.85 -17.83 1.09
N THR A 35 42.66 -18.34 1.37
CA THR A 35 42.14 -18.57 2.72
C THR A 35 42.76 -19.82 3.32
N LEU A 36 42.84 -20.93 2.56
CA LEU A 36 43.56 -22.13 2.99
C LEU A 36 45.04 -21.83 3.27
N ASP A 37 45.72 -21.07 2.41
CA ASP A 37 47.12 -20.67 2.58
C ASP A 37 47.32 -19.80 3.83
N ARG A 38 46.40 -18.87 4.11
CA ARG A 38 46.43 -18.03 5.31
C ARG A 38 46.20 -18.85 6.59
N VAL A 39 45.29 -19.82 6.56
CA VAL A 39 45.05 -20.73 7.68
C VAL A 39 46.28 -21.61 7.91
N ALA A 40 46.88 -22.14 6.85
CA ALA A 40 48.13 -22.92 6.94
C ALA A 40 49.29 -22.11 7.55
N GLN A 41 49.41 -20.83 7.22
CA GLN A 41 50.42 -19.93 7.79
C GLN A 41 50.18 -19.55 9.27
N SER A 42 48.94 -19.62 9.73
CA SER A 42 48.54 -19.24 11.09
C SER A 42 48.18 -20.43 11.99
N ALA A 43 48.21 -21.66 11.46
CA ALA A 43 47.90 -22.89 12.18
C ALA A 43 48.81 -23.08 13.42
N PRO A 44 48.30 -23.69 14.50
CA PRO A 44 49.09 -23.95 15.69
C PRO A 44 50.28 -24.85 15.37
N LYS A 45 51.47 -24.50 15.86
CA LYS A 45 52.73 -25.23 15.58
C LYS A 45 52.74 -26.68 16.09
N ARG A 46 51.83 -27.04 16.99
CA ARG A 46 51.69 -28.38 17.57
C ARG A 46 50.21 -28.75 17.66
N PHE A 47 49.85 -29.91 17.11
CA PHE A 47 48.51 -30.47 17.22
C PHE A 47 48.35 -31.25 18.53
N GLU A 48 47.35 -30.93 19.34
CA GLU A 48 46.99 -31.65 20.56
C GLU A 48 45.60 -32.28 20.38
N PRO A 49 45.51 -33.62 20.24
CA PRO A 49 44.24 -34.30 20.03
C PRO A 49 43.35 -34.23 21.28
N ALA A 50 42.04 -34.07 21.05
CA ALA A 50 40.98 -34.21 22.06
C ALA A 50 41.11 -35.49 22.91
N ASP A 51 41.04 -35.46 24.26
CA ASP A 51 40.90 -36.70 25.05
C ASP A 51 39.55 -37.38 24.68
N PRO A 52 39.55 -38.67 24.30
CA PRO A 52 38.33 -39.39 23.93
C PRO A 52 37.39 -39.72 25.10
N THR A 53 37.81 -39.54 26.36
CA THR A 53 37.06 -40.00 27.54
C THR A 53 36.09 -38.97 28.16
N GLU A 54 36.10 -37.70 27.73
CA GLU A 54 35.25 -36.64 28.31
C GLU A 54 33.75 -36.68 27.88
N ASP A 55 33.37 -37.48 26.87
CA ASP A 55 32.08 -37.35 26.17
C ASP A 55 31.05 -38.48 26.45
N ALA A 56 31.18 -39.22 27.56
CA ALA A 56 30.34 -40.39 27.85
C ALA A 56 28.87 -40.11 28.23
N ALA A 57 28.42 -38.85 28.31
CA ALA A 57 27.11 -38.49 28.90
C ALA A 57 25.99 -38.12 27.89
N ALA A 58 26.23 -38.09 26.58
CA ALA A 58 25.24 -37.61 25.60
C ALA A 58 24.81 -38.64 24.53
N ASN A 59 25.12 -39.92 24.71
CA ASN A 59 24.56 -40.99 23.88
C ASN A 59 23.12 -41.29 24.33
N THR A 60 22.16 -40.52 23.83
CA THR A 60 20.75 -40.96 23.84
C THR A 60 20.52 -41.83 22.61
N HIS A 61 20.26 -43.12 22.86
CA HIS A 61 19.93 -44.14 21.88
C HIS A 61 18.81 -43.66 20.94
N TYR A 62 19.12 -43.55 19.65
CA TYR A 62 18.12 -43.35 18.60
C TYR A 62 17.74 -44.71 18.01
N ASP A 63 16.45 -45.02 17.96
CA ASP A 63 15.94 -46.26 17.35
C ASP A 63 16.06 -46.16 15.83
N VAL A 64 16.94 -46.98 15.26
CA VAL A 64 17.23 -47.08 13.82
C VAL A 64 16.04 -47.55 12.97
N ASN A 65 14.92 -47.96 13.58
CA ASN A 65 13.72 -48.41 12.87
C ASN A 65 12.51 -47.45 12.97
N ALA A 66 12.65 -46.29 13.62
CA ALA A 66 11.57 -45.30 13.68
C ALA A 66 11.45 -44.53 12.35
N PRO A 67 10.23 -44.23 11.84
CA PRO A 67 10.07 -43.44 10.61
C PRO A 67 10.68 -42.04 10.78
N LEU A 68 11.74 -41.81 10.01
CA LEU A 68 12.85 -40.89 10.28
C LEU A 68 12.59 -39.38 10.25
N ARG A 69 11.36 -38.92 10.03
CA ARG A 69 11.07 -37.47 9.98
C ARG A 69 10.62 -36.85 11.29
N LYS A 70 10.25 -37.63 12.31
CA LYS A 70 9.68 -37.05 13.55
C LYS A 70 10.75 -36.51 14.52
N ASP A 71 11.91 -37.16 14.59
CA ASP A 71 12.85 -36.90 15.69
C ASP A 71 14.20 -36.28 15.25
N CYS A 72 14.38 -35.92 13.97
CA CYS A 72 15.58 -35.22 13.44
C CYS A 72 15.24 -34.02 12.52
N VAL A 73 16.14 -33.02 12.46
CA VAL A 73 16.10 -31.91 11.47
C VAL A 73 16.16 -32.48 10.06
N ASP A 74 15.52 -31.80 9.10
CA ASP A 74 15.59 -32.20 7.69
C ASP A 74 17.01 -32.06 7.11
N PRO A 75 17.35 -32.81 6.05
CA PRO A 75 18.71 -32.81 5.47
C PRO A 75 19.19 -31.41 5.04
N VAL A 76 18.28 -30.57 4.55
CA VAL A 76 18.59 -29.19 4.12
C VAL A 76 18.96 -28.32 5.32
N GLY A 77 18.26 -28.46 6.45
CA GLY A 77 18.62 -27.82 7.70
C GLY A 77 19.94 -28.36 8.25
N ALA A 78 20.13 -29.68 8.27
CA ALA A 78 21.38 -30.31 8.70
C ALA A 78 22.59 -29.85 7.85
N ARG A 79 22.39 -29.63 6.55
CA ARG A 79 23.38 -29.01 5.66
C ARG A 79 23.67 -27.55 6.01
N ALA A 80 22.64 -26.74 6.26
CA ALA A 80 22.80 -25.35 6.69
C ALA A 80 23.60 -25.25 8.00
N ALA A 81 23.37 -26.19 8.92
CA ALA A 81 24.12 -26.33 10.16
C ALA A 81 25.62 -26.58 9.93
N VAL A 82 25.98 -27.49 9.02
CA VAL A 82 27.39 -27.76 8.66
C VAL A 82 28.03 -26.55 7.95
N VAL A 83 27.30 -25.87 7.06
CA VAL A 83 27.77 -24.65 6.38
C VAL A 83 28.04 -23.53 7.40
N ALA A 84 27.19 -23.37 8.40
CA ALA A 84 27.37 -22.38 9.47
C ALA A 84 28.57 -22.72 10.38
N ALA A 85 28.78 -24.00 10.66
CA ALA A 85 29.96 -24.46 11.39
C ALA A 85 31.26 -24.20 10.61
N LEU A 86 31.28 -24.53 9.31
CA LEU A 86 32.40 -24.22 8.42
C LEU A 86 32.66 -22.70 8.37
N ALA A 87 31.60 -21.91 8.25
CA ALA A 87 31.62 -20.45 8.24
C ALA A 87 32.21 -19.84 9.52
N ALA A 88 31.86 -20.36 10.69
CA ALA A 88 32.35 -19.87 11.98
C ALA A 88 33.86 -20.07 12.16
N LEU A 89 34.47 -21.00 11.42
CA LEU A 89 35.91 -21.29 11.48
C LEU A 89 36.77 -20.38 10.56
N LEU A 90 36.15 -19.52 9.73
CA LEU A 90 36.84 -18.69 8.71
C LEU A 90 37.29 -17.27 9.12
N PRO A 91 36.57 -16.49 9.97
CA PRO A 91 36.76 -15.02 10.03
C PRO A 91 38.02 -14.45 10.70
N ALA A 92 38.99 -15.23 11.20
CA ALA A 92 40.23 -14.63 11.68
C ALA A 92 41.43 -15.57 11.71
N ALA A 93 42.59 -14.99 11.41
CA ALA A 93 43.95 -15.46 11.67
C ALA A 93 44.24 -15.68 13.18
N ALA A 94 43.47 -16.56 13.84
CA ALA A 94 43.53 -16.80 15.28
C ALA A 94 44.02 -18.22 15.65
N GLY A 95 44.73 -18.93 14.76
CA GLY A 95 45.40 -20.20 15.09
C GLY A 95 44.50 -21.30 15.66
N ALA A 96 43.21 -21.31 15.29
CA ALA A 96 42.21 -22.10 15.99
C ALA A 96 41.60 -23.28 15.20
N ALA A 97 41.83 -23.38 13.88
CA ALA A 97 41.37 -24.51 13.06
C ALA A 97 42.37 -24.86 11.96
N ARG A 98 42.47 -26.14 11.60
CA ARG A 98 43.40 -26.62 10.57
C ARG A 98 42.77 -26.67 9.16
N PRO A 99 43.57 -26.52 8.08
CA PRO A 99 43.08 -26.63 6.70
C PRO A 99 42.37 -27.96 6.40
N GLU A 100 42.80 -29.05 7.05
CA GLU A 100 42.21 -30.39 6.87
C GLU A 100 40.77 -30.45 7.38
N LEU A 101 40.46 -29.79 8.51
CA LEU A 101 39.10 -29.73 9.06
C LEU A 101 38.16 -28.91 8.16
N LEU A 102 38.65 -27.77 7.64
CA LEU A 102 37.87 -26.93 6.71
C LEU A 102 37.56 -27.67 5.41
N THR A 103 38.55 -28.38 4.87
CA THR A 103 38.40 -29.18 3.64
C THR A 103 37.42 -30.33 3.88
N PHE A 104 37.53 -31.04 5.00
CA PHE A 104 36.62 -32.13 5.36
C PHE A 104 35.16 -31.67 5.50
N LEU A 105 34.90 -30.53 6.15
CA LEU A 105 33.54 -29.99 6.28
C LEU A 105 32.96 -29.58 4.91
N ALA A 106 33.77 -29.03 4.02
CA ALA A 106 33.35 -28.75 2.64
C ALA A 106 33.05 -30.03 1.86
N ASP A 107 33.89 -31.07 2.02
CA ASP A 107 33.69 -32.38 1.40
C ASP A 107 32.43 -33.09 1.91
N LEU A 108 32.11 -32.97 3.20
CA LEU A 108 30.84 -33.47 3.76
C LEU A 108 29.62 -32.82 3.08
N ILE A 109 29.63 -31.50 2.94
CA ILE A 109 28.55 -30.75 2.27
C ILE A 109 28.41 -31.19 0.81
N ASN A 110 29.53 -31.40 0.11
CA ASN A 110 29.57 -31.77 -1.30
C ASN A 110 29.27 -33.26 -1.54
N ALA A 111 29.50 -34.12 -0.55
CA ALA A 111 29.22 -35.55 -0.60
C ALA A 111 27.77 -35.91 -0.19
N ASP A 112 26.96 -34.92 0.15
CA ASP A 112 25.61 -35.05 0.70
C ASP A 112 25.54 -35.93 1.96
N ILE A 113 26.54 -35.79 2.85
CA ILE A 113 26.56 -36.45 4.16
C ILE A 113 26.30 -35.40 5.24
N TYR A 114 25.26 -35.62 6.04
CA TYR A 114 24.82 -34.65 7.05
C TYR A 114 24.76 -35.28 8.45
N PRO A 115 25.06 -34.54 9.53
CA PRO A 115 24.84 -35.03 10.88
C PRO A 115 23.33 -35.17 11.18
N ALA A 116 22.95 -36.25 11.85
CA ALA A 116 21.59 -36.42 12.35
C ALA A 116 21.40 -35.54 13.61
N ILE A 117 20.71 -34.40 13.46
CA ILE A 117 20.48 -33.44 14.54
C ILE A 117 19.10 -33.71 15.16
N PRO A 118 19.01 -34.10 16.46
CA PRO A 118 17.73 -34.44 17.09
C PRO A 118 16.77 -33.24 17.24
N THR A 119 15.45 -33.47 17.18
CA THR A 119 14.40 -32.43 17.32
C THR A 119 14.00 -32.10 18.76
N THR A 120 14.40 -32.93 19.73
CA THR A 120 13.93 -32.89 21.12
C THR A 120 14.97 -32.42 22.14
N VAL A 121 16.16 -32.02 21.70
CA VAL A 121 17.33 -31.81 22.58
C VAL A 121 17.76 -30.34 22.61
N ALA A 122 18.39 -29.92 23.71
CA ALA A 122 18.92 -28.57 23.94
C ALA A 122 19.90 -28.09 22.85
N ASP A 123 20.04 -26.77 22.68
CA ASP A 123 20.82 -26.09 21.64
C ASP A 123 22.29 -26.58 21.46
N GLY A 124 22.90 -27.23 22.47
CA GLY A 124 24.23 -27.85 22.38
C GLY A 124 24.30 -29.17 21.59
N ALA A 125 23.17 -29.82 21.32
CA ALA A 125 23.12 -31.13 20.66
C ALA A 125 23.40 -31.06 19.15
N ALA A 126 22.99 -29.98 18.47
CA ALA A 126 23.29 -29.78 17.05
C ALA A 126 24.79 -29.66 16.81
N ALA A 127 25.48 -28.89 17.66
CA ALA A 127 26.93 -28.76 17.67
C ALA A 127 27.61 -30.10 18.01
N GLY A 128 27.10 -30.83 19.02
CA GLY A 128 27.60 -32.16 19.39
C GLY A 128 27.50 -33.19 18.25
N ALA A 129 26.42 -33.16 17.47
CA ALA A 129 26.25 -34.05 16.32
C ALA A 129 27.29 -33.77 15.21
N ILE A 130 27.58 -32.49 14.91
CA ILE A 130 28.64 -32.11 13.97
C ILE A 130 30.01 -32.58 14.48
N VAL A 131 30.29 -32.36 15.76
CA VAL A 131 31.53 -32.77 16.43
C VAL A 131 31.72 -34.29 16.39
N ALA A 132 30.65 -35.07 16.60
CA ALA A 132 30.69 -36.53 16.53
C ALA A 132 31.05 -37.03 15.12
N VAL A 133 30.41 -36.47 14.08
CA VAL A 133 30.69 -36.83 12.68
C VAL A 133 32.12 -36.48 12.29
N CYS A 134 32.65 -35.35 12.77
CA CYS A 134 34.06 -35.00 12.55
C CYS A 134 35.05 -36.01 13.14
N ARG A 135 34.63 -36.86 14.09
CA ARG A 135 35.44 -37.97 14.65
C ARG A 135 35.10 -39.33 14.04
N GLY A 136 34.25 -39.38 13.00
CA GLY A 136 33.74 -40.62 12.44
C GLY A 136 32.77 -41.39 13.35
N ALA A 137 32.20 -40.72 14.36
CA ALA A 137 31.26 -41.29 15.32
C ALA A 137 29.85 -40.69 15.18
N GLY A 138 28.85 -41.31 15.80
CA GLY A 138 27.46 -40.86 15.74
C GLY A 138 26.72 -41.28 14.47
N THR A 139 25.58 -40.64 14.22
CA THR A 139 24.68 -40.97 13.11
C THR A 139 24.65 -39.83 12.09
N THR A 140 24.70 -40.20 10.82
CA THR A 140 24.56 -39.30 9.67
C THR A 140 23.28 -39.61 8.92
N LEU A 141 22.84 -38.67 8.09
CA LEU A 141 21.77 -38.85 7.12
C LEU A 141 22.42 -38.90 5.73
N VAL A 142 22.26 -40.03 5.04
CA VAL A 142 22.68 -40.24 3.65
C VAL A 142 21.44 -40.63 2.85
N CYS A 143 21.08 -39.84 1.83
CA CYS A 143 19.84 -40.04 1.08
C CYS A 143 18.60 -40.22 1.99
N ASP A 144 18.53 -39.42 3.05
CA ASP A 144 17.46 -39.42 4.07
C ASP A 144 17.39 -40.67 4.98
N ALA A 145 18.40 -41.56 4.90
CA ALA A 145 18.52 -42.73 5.74
C ALA A 145 19.59 -42.56 6.85
N PRO A 146 19.30 -42.97 8.09
CA PRO A 146 20.23 -42.92 9.21
C PRO A 146 21.32 -43.94 8.94
N THR A 147 22.54 -43.46 8.80
CA THR A 147 23.70 -44.28 8.51
C THR A 147 24.75 -43.98 9.58
N PRO A 148 25.39 -44.99 10.20
CA PRO A 148 26.51 -44.75 11.09
C PRO A 148 27.58 -43.88 10.39
N ALA A 149 28.12 -42.89 11.08
CA ALA A 149 29.05 -41.93 10.47
C ALA A 149 30.26 -42.62 9.82
N ALA A 150 30.83 -43.65 10.47
CA ALA A 150 31.93 -44.43 9.94
C ALA A 150 31.61 -45.08 8.57
N ASP A 151 30.41 -45.64 8.43
CA ASP A 151 29.98 -46.33 7.20
C ASP A 151 29.69 -45.32 6.07
N ALA A 152 29.06 -44.20 6.40
CA ALA A 152 28.76 -43.12 5.46
C ALA A 152 30.03 -42.48 4.89
N LEU A 153 31.01 -42.21 5.75
CA LEU A 153 32.30 -41.65 5.36
C LEU A 153 33.12 -42.63 4.49
N ALA A 154 33.16 -43.91 4.89
CA ALA A 154 33.85 -44.95 4.12
C ALA A 154 33.24 -45.12 2.71
N ALA A 155 31.91 -45.08 2.59
CA ALA A 155 31.21 -45.20 1.31
C ALA A 155 31.54 -44.07 0.31
N LYS A 156 31.94 -42.89 0.81
CA LYS A 156 32.33 -41.73 -0.02
C LYS A 156 33.85 -41.51 -0.08
N GLY A 157 34.64 -42.38 0.54
CA GLY A 157 36.11 -42.27 0.58
C GLY A 157 36.62 -41.06 1.39
N LEU A 158 35.84 -40.59 2.37
CA LEU A 158 36.21 -39.48 3.24
C LEU A 158 36.83 -40.01 4.54
N THR A 159 37.93 -39.40 4.99
CA THR A 159 38.59 -39.74 6.26
C THR A 159 38.30 -38.64 7.28
N ALA A 160 37.67 -39.00 8.40
CA ALA A 160 37.41 -38.07 9.50
C ALA A 160 38.73 -37.52 10.09
N PRO A 161 38.91 -36.19 10.20
CA PRO A 161 40.08 -35.61 10.82
C PRO A 161 39.97 -35.67 12.36
N ASP A 162 41.09 -35.88 13.07
CA ASP A 162 41.10 -35.62 14.52
C ASP A 162 40.76 -34.14 14.80
N ILE A 163 40.17 -33.82 15.95
CA ILE A 163 39.89 -32.42 16.34
C ILE A 163 40.56 -32.06 17.67
N SER A 164 41.14 -30.87 17.74
CA SER A 164 41.73 -30.32 18.96
C SER A 164 40.67 -29.81 19.94
N ALA A 165 41.05 -29.56 21.20
CA ALA A 165 40.15 -28.96 22.19
C ALA A 165 39.63 -27.57 21.77
N ALA A 166 40.44 -26.79 21.05
CA ALA A 166 40.06 -25.48 20.51
C ALA A 166 39.07 -25.61 19.34
N GLU A 167 39.32 -26.51 18.39
CA GLU A 167 38.39 -26.80 17.29
C GLU A 167 37.06 -27.35 17.82
N ARG A 168 37.10 -28.20 18.85
CA ARG A 168 35.92 -28.73 19.54
C ARG A 168 35.13 -27.63 20.23
N ALA A 169 35.77 -26.70 20.93
CA ALA A 169 35.09 -25.58 21.58
C ALA A 169 34.44 -24.63 20.55
N LEU A 170 35.08 -24.42 19.41
CA LEU A 170 34.55 -23.61 18.31
C LEU A 170 33.37 -24.27 17.59
N LEU A 171 33.48 -25.56 17.25
CA LEU A 171 32.37 -26.33 16.68
C LEU A 171 31.24 -26.58 17.70
N GLY A 172 31.58 -26.63 18.99
CA GLY A 172 30.69 -26.82 20.14
C GLY A 172 29.83 -25.60 20.49
N ALA A 173 30.15 -24.42 19.96
CA ALA A 173 29.37 -23.21 20.15
C ALA A 173 28.11 -23.25 19.26
N GLY A 174 26.97 -23.69 19.80
CA GLY A 174 25.73 -23.98 19.04
C GLY A 174 24.96 -22.78 18.44
N ASN A 175 25.40 -21.54 18.69
CA ASN A 175 24.70 -20.31 18.31
C ASN A 175 24.60 -20.07 16.77
N PRO A 176 25.70 -20.10 15.98
CA PRO A 176 25.61 -19.96 14.52
C PRO A 176 24.79 -21.07 13.85
N THR A 177 24.86 -22.29 14.39
CA THR A 177 24.13 -23.46 13.88
C THR A 177 22.62 -23.30 14.03
N ALA A 178 22.14 -22.90 15.22
CA ALA A 178 20.73 -22.70 15.47
C ALA A 178 20.16 -21.49 14.70
N ALA A 179 20.93 -20.39 14.59
CA ALA A 179 20.54 -19.23 13.80
C ALA A 179 20.45 -19.58 12.29
N ALA A 180 21.38 -20.39 11.77
CA ALA A 180 21.36 -20.85 10.39
C ALA A 180 20.15 -21.74 10.08
N LEU A 181 19.78 -22.63 11.01
CA LEU A 181 18.56 -23.43 10.93
C LEU A 181 17.31 -22.55 10.90
N CYS A 182 17.22 -21.54 11.78
CA CYS A 182 16.12 -20.58 11.78
C CYS A 182 16.01 -19.81 10.46
N VAL A 183 17.12 -19.22 9.98
CA VAL A 183 17.16 -18.48 8.70
C VAL A 183 16.67 -19.37 7.56
N ARG A 184 17.10 -20.63 7.51
CA ARG A 184 16.71 -21.55 6.44
C ARG A 184 15.23 -21.86 6.44
N GLN A 185 14.64 -22.12 7.61
CA GLN A 185 13.22 -22.46 7.74
C GLN A 185 12.31 -21.25 7.49
N ILE A 186 12.73 -20.05 7.85
CA ILE A 186 12.01 -18.81 7.51
C ILE A 186 11.94 -18.65 5.98
N GLU A 187 13.05 -18.91 5.28
CA GLU A 187 13.06 -18.89 3.81
C GLU A 187 12.16 -19.96 3.20
N ASP A 188 12.05 -21.15 3.79
CA ASP A 188 11.09 -22.15 3.33
C ASP A 188 9.64 -21.70 3.47
N ILE A 189 9.28 -21.14 4.62
CA ILE A 189 7.93 -20.62 4.85
C ILE A 189 7.61 -19.47 3.91
N ARG A 190 8.60 -18.64 3.56
CA ARG A 190 8.45 -17.58 2.57
C ARG A 190 8.06 -18.13 1.19
N ASP A 191 8.73 -19.18 0.73
CA ASP A 191 8.42 -19.82 -0.55
C ASP A 191 7.03 -20.50 -0.51
N THR A 192 6.69 -21.18 0.59
CA THR A 192 5.36 -21.80 0.76
C THR A 192 4.24 -20.75 0.86
N ALA A 193 4.48 -19.60 1.47
CA ALA A 193 3.48 -18.52 1.57
C ALA A 193 3.10 -17.95 0.19
N ALA A 194 4.08 -17.75 -0.69
CA ALA A 194 3.83 -17.29 -2.06
C ALA A 194 2.96 -18.29 -2.84
N LEU A 195 3.22 -19.59 -2.67
CA LEU A 195 2.39 -20.64 -3.25
C LEU A 195 0.98 -20.70 -2.63
N SER A 196 0.86 -20.49 -1.32
CA SER A 196 -0.43 -20.52 -0.61
C SER A 196 -1.40 -19.47 -1.14
N GLU A 197 -0.91 -18.28 -1.53
CA GLU A 197 -1.73 -17.26 -2.20
C GLU A 197 -2.21 -17.70 -3.58
N ALA A 198 -1.37 -18.41 -4.33
CA ALA A 198 -1.75 -18.95 -5.62
C ALA A 198 -2.83 -20.03 -5.50
N VAL A 199 -2.70 -20.91 -4.50
CA VAL A 199 -3.72 -21.90 -4.16
C VAL A 199 -4.99 -21.23 -3.64
N ALA A 200 -4.87 -20.13 -2.89
CA ALA A 200 -6.03 -19.35 -2.48
C ALA A 200 -6.79 -18.78 -3.69
N ALA A 201 -6.11 -18.23 -4.69
CA ALA A 201 -6.76 -17.81 -5.94
C ALA A 201 -7.51 -18.97 -6.62
N LEU A 202 -6.88 -20.15 -6.71
CA LEU A 202 -7.52 -21.34 -7.27
C LEU A 202 -8.77 -21.78 -6.47
N ALA A 203 -8.73 -21.69 -5.15
CA ALA A 203 -9.87 -21.96 -4.27
C ALA A 203 -10.99 -20.94 -4.45
N PHE A 204 -10.66 -19.65 -4.64
CA PHE A 204 -11.64 -18.60 -4.96
C PHE A 204 -12.38 -18.91 -6.27
N GLU A 205 -11.69 -19.39 -7.30
CA GLU A 205 -12.34 -19.82 -8.55
C GLU A 205 -13.18 -21.08 -8.36
N ALA A 206 -12.67 -22.09 -7.65
CA ALA A 206 -13.39 -23.34 -7.37
C ALA A 206 -14.73 -23.08 -6.68
N LEU A 207 -14.74 -22.14 -5.73
CA LEU A 207 -15.92 -21.73 -4.99
C LEU A 207 -16.82 -20.74 -5.74
N GLY A 208 -16.33 -20.12 -6.82
CA GLY A 208 -16.98 -18.95 -7.43
C GLY A 208 -17.15 -17.80 -6.43
N ALA A 209 -16.16 -17.63 -5.56
CA ALA A 209 -16.19 -16.67 -4.46
C ALA A 209 -16.18 -15.21 -4.98
N PRO A 210 -16.79 -14.27 -4.23
CA PRO A 210 -16.76 -12.87 -4.63
C PRO A 210 -15.36 -12.28 -4.50
N LEU A 211 -14.99 -11.36 -5.40
CA LEU A 211 -13.71 -10.64 -5.32
C LEU A 211 -13.73 -9.46 -4.33
N SER A 212 -14.90 -9.12 -3.78
CA SER A 212 -15.06 -8.02 -2.82
C SER A 212 -14.14 -8.09 -1.59
N PRO A 213 -13.77 -9.26 -1.04
CA PRO A 213 -12.81 -9.32 0.06
C PRO A 213 -11.38 -8.92 -0.32
N LEU A 214 -11.05 -8.89 -1.62
CA LEU A 214 -9.77 -8.42 -2.16
C LEU A 214 -9.82 -6.93 -2.53
N SER A 215 -10.93 -6.25 -2.23
CA SER A 215 -11.09 -4.84 -2.56
C SER A 215 -10.33 -3.94 -1.58
N ARG A 216 -9.87 -2.80 -2.08
CA ARG A 216 -9.10 -1.83 -1.30
C ARG A 216 -9.83 -1.36 -0.03
N GLU A 217 -11.16 -1.29 -0.05
CA GLU A 217 -11.97 -0.88 1.12
C GLU A 217 -11.88 -1.89 2.26
N VAL A 218 -11.88 -3.19 1.94
CA VAL A 218 -11.70 -4.27 2.92
C VAL A 218 -10.26 -4.28 3.46
N LEU A 219 -9.29 -3.97 2.61
CA LEU A 219 -7.87 -3.93 2.99
C LEU A 219 -7.52 -2.70 3.85
N GLU A 220 -8.16 -1.56 3.62
CA GLU A 220 -7.98 -0.36 4.45
C GLU A 220 -8.50 -0.58 5.89
N ALA A 221 -9.43 -1.51 6.10
CA ALA A 221 -9.87 -1.96 7.43
C ALA A 221 -8.94 -3.00 8.08
N SER A 222 -8.04 -3.60 7.29
CA SER A 222 -7.06 -4.56 7.79
C SER A 222 -5.87 -3.79 8.39
N GLN A 223 -5.60 -3.97 9.67
CA GLN A 223 -4.52 -3.28 10.39
C GLN A 223 -3.10 -3.71 9.94
N SER A 224 -2.99 -4.53 8.88
CA SER A 224 -1.74 -5.07 8.33
C SER A 224 -1.39 -4.37 7.01
N THR A 225 -0.18 -3.85 6.93
CA THR A 225 0.35 -3.15 5.74
C THR A 225 0.52 -4.08 4.54
N ASN A 226 0.79 -5.37 4.76
CA ASN A 226 1.02 -6.35 3.70
C ASN A 226 -0.24 -7.10 3.24
N ALA A 227 -1.40 -6.88 3.85
CA ALA A 227 -2.66 -7.49 3.41
C ALA A 227 -3.04 -7.05 1.99
N ALA A 228 -2.78 -5.79 1.65
CA ALA A 228 -3.02 -5.26 0.30
C ALA A 228 -2.17 -5.99 -0.76
N ALA A 229 -0.89 -6.24 -0.46
CA ALA A 229 0.01 -6.94 -1.36
C ALA A 229 -0.42 -8.40 -1.59
N ALA A 230 -0.91 -9.09 -0.55
CA ALA A 230 -1.44 -10.45 -0.68
C ALA A 230 -2.73 -10.48 -1.54
N ALA A 231 -3.64 -9.52 -1.33
CA ALA A 231 -4.86 -9.42 -2.13
C ALA A 231 -4.61 -9.05 -3.59
N ASP A 232 -3.65 -8.17 -3.87
CA ASP A 232 -3.25 -7.82 -5.23
C ASP A 232 -2.69 -9.04 -5.96
N ALA A 233 -1.81 -9.83 -5.33
CA ALA A 233 -1.28 -11.06 -5.90
C ALA A 233 -2.39 -12.08 -6.24
N VAL A 234 -3.31 -12.32 -5.31
CA VAL A 234 -4.47 -13.22 -5.54
C VAL A 234 -5.33 -12.69 -6.70
N ARG A 235 -5.59 -11.37 -6.74
CA ARG A 235 -6.41 -10.74 -7.78
C ARG A 235 -5.76 -10.80 -9.16
N GLU A 236 -4.45 -10.61 -9.25
CA GLU A 236 -3.71 -10.68 -10.51
C GLU A 236 -3.71 -12.10 -11.09
N MET A 237 -3.68 -13.13 -10.24
CA MET A 237 -3.82 -14.52 -10.69
C MET A 237 -5.24 -14.84 -11.20
N LEU A 238 -6.25 -14.18 -10.63
CA LEU A 238 -7.66 -14.27 -11.01
C LEU A 238 -8.02 -13.41 -12.23
N ASP A 239 -7.11 -12.59 -12.75
CA ASP A 239 -7.40 -11.70 -13.86
C ASP A 239 -7.85 -12.47 -15.12
N GLY A 240 -8.93 -12.01 -15.73
CA GLY A 240 -9.59 -12.67 -16.86
C GLY A 240 -10.42 -13.91 -16.51
N SER A 241 -10.50 -14.31 -15.24
CA SER A 241 -11.36 -15.41 -14.80
C SER A 241 -12.84 -15.10 -15.00
N LYS A 242 -13.58 -16.09 -15.51
CA LYS A 242 -15.04 -16.04 -15.67
C LYS A 242 -15.75 -16.93 -14.65
N LEU A 243 -15.09 -17.34 -13.57
CA LEU A 243 -15.67 -18.20 -12.53
C LEU A 243 -15.91 -17.46 -11.22
N VAL A 244 -15.08 -16.46 -10.93
CA VAL A 244 -15.29 -15.52 -9.83
C VAL A 244 -16.51 -14.62 -10.11
N ASP A 245 -17.22 -14.22 -9.05
CA ASP A 245 -18.43 -13.38 -9.12
C ASP A 245 -19.63 -13.95 -9.94
N VAL A 246 -19.59 -15.20 -10.44
CA VAL A 246 -20.62 -15.76 -11.34
C VAL A 246 -21.86 -16.35 -10.65
N ARG A 247 -21.73 -16.91 -9.45
CA ARG A 247 -22.90 -17.46 -8.73
C ARG A 247 -23.68 -16.30 -8.12
N LYS A 248 -24.97 -16.12 -8.46
CA LYS A 248 -25.89 -15.08 -7.93
C LYS A 248 -26.09 -15.08 -6.39
N GLY A 249 -25.30 -15.84 -5.64
CA GLY A 249 -25.21 -15.79 -4.18
C GLY A 249 -23.79 -16.01 -3.62
N GLY A 250 -22.75 -16.15 -4.45
CA GLY A 250 -21.39 -16.53 -4.01
C GLY A 250 -21.41 -17.73 -3.05
N CYS A 251 -20.32 -17.95 -2.31
CA CYS A 251 -20.35 -18.79 -1.11
C CYS A 251 -20.78 -18.01 0.16
N GLY A 252 -21.27 -16.77 0.01
CA GLY A 252 -21.48 -15.83 1.12
C GLY A 252 -20.17 -15.34 1.75
N PRO A 253 -20.23 -14.64 2.91
CA PRO A 253 -19.06 -14.18 3.64
C PRO A 253 -18.44 -15.36 4.42
N ILE A 254 -17.94 -16.38 3.70
CA ILE A 254 -17.16 -17.44 4.34
C ILE A 254 -15.95 -16.78 4.99
N ARG A 255 -15.85 -16.92 6.32
CA ARG A 255 -14.76 -16.33 7.11
C ARG A 255 -13.40 -16.71 6.52
N ALA A 256 -13.27 -17.95 6.05
CA ALA A 256 -12.04 -18.47 5.46
C ALA A 256 -11.58 -17.77 4.15
N VAL A 257 -12.54 -17.21 3.40
CA VAL A 257 -12.31 -16.46 2.15
C VAL A 257 -12.12 -14.98 2.47
N THR A 258 -12.95 -14.43 3.36
CA THR A 258 -12.94 -13.01 3.73
C THR A 258 -11.70 -12.59 4.51
N SER A 259 -11.15 -13.45 5.37
CA SER A 259 -9.95 -13.15 6.14
C SER A 259 -8.65 -13.51 5.43
N ALA A 260 -8.69 -14.06 4.21
CA ALA A 260 -7.49 -14.51 3.50
C ALA A 260 -6.43 -13.40 3.35
N PRO A 261 -6.76 -12.18 2.88
CA PRO A 261 -5.77 -11.10 2.79
C PRO A 261 -5.12 -10.75 4.13
N ASN A 262 -5.90 -10.73 5.21
CA ASN A 262 -5.42 -10.35 6.54
C ASN A 262 -4.46 -11.38 7.11
N VAL A 263 -4.80 -12.66 6.96
CA VAL A 263 -3.97 -13.77 7.48
C VAL A 263 -2.67 -13.89 6.68
N PHE A 264 -2.73 -13.84 5.35
CA PHE A 264 -1.53 -13.90 4.51
C PHE A 264 -0.68 -12.63 4.64
N GLY A 265 -1.29 -11.46 4.78
CA GLY A 265 -0.59 -10.20 5.08
C GLY A 265 0.16 -10.24 6.41
N SER A 266 -0.49 -10.73 7.47
CA SER A 266 0.13 -10.90 8.79
C SER A 266 1.28 -11.90 8.76
N LEU A 267 1.13 -13.00 8.00
CA LEU A 267 2.21 -13.97 7.78
C LEU A 267 3.40 -13.31 7.08
N ARG A 268 3.19 -12.51 6.02
CA ARG A 268 4.27 -11.79 5.33
C ARG A 268 5.02 -10.82 6.25
N GLU A 269 4.32 -10.09 7.10
CA GLU A 269 4.93 -9.19 8.09
C GLU A 269 5.76 -9.98 9.10
N ALA A 270 5.22 -11.09 9.61
CA ALA A 270 5.93 -11.96 10.54
C ALA A 270 7.17 -12.58 9.90
N ILE A 271 7.11 -13.02 8.63
CA ILE A 271 8.25 -13.55 7.88
C ILE A 271 9.33 -12.47 7.74
N ALA A 272 8.96 -11.26 7.32
CA ALA A 272 9.92 -10.16 7.13
C ALA A 272 10.62 -9.78 8.44
N SER A 273 9.85 -9.66 9.52
CA SER A 273 10.36 -9.35 10.86
C SER A 273 11.29 -10.45 11.38
N ALA A 274 10.84 -11.71 11.35
CA ALA A 274 11.63 -12.85 11.80
C ALA A 274 12.90 -13.05 10.95
N HIS A 275 12.82 -12.85 9.62
CA HIS A 275 13.98 -12.95 8.74
C HIS A 275 15.03 -11.90 9.09
N LEU A 276 14.63 -10.65 9.33
CA LEU A 276 15.56 -9.58 9.72
C LEU A 276 16.26 -9.90 11.05
N GLN A 277 15.50 -10.34 12.05
CA GLN A 277 16.03 -10.73 13.36
C GLN A 277 16.98 -11.94 13.25
N ALA A 278 16.57 -12.97 12.51
CA ALA A 278 17.37 -14.19 12.31
C ALA A 278 18.66 -13.89 11.54
N ARG A 279 18.58 -13.02 10.52
CA ARG A 279 19.74 -12.52 9.79
C ARG A 279 20.68 -11.77 10.72
N SER A 280 20.18 -10.84 11.55
CA SER A 280 21.03 -10.10 12.48
C SER A 280 21.70 -11.01 13.52
N GLY A 281 20.97 -12.01 14.04
CA GLY A 281 21.53 -13.01 14.95
C GLY A 281 22.61 -13.85 14.27
N PHE A 282 22.34 -14.40 13.09
CA PHE A 282 23.33 -15.16 12.33
C PHE A 282 24.58 -14.34 12.01
N GLN A 283 24.43 -13.09 11.57
CA GLN A 283 25.57 -12.21 11.26
C GLN A 283 26.37 -11.82 12.51
N ALA A 284 25.72 -11.63 13.66
CA ALA A 284 26.40 -11.35 14.92
C ALA A 284 27.17 -12.57 15.44
N SER A 285 26.56 -13.75 15.38
CA SER A 285 27.13 -15.02 15.86
C SER A 285 28.20 -15.60 14.92
N ALA A 286 28.17 -15.26 13.63
CA ALA A 286 29.15 -15.71 12.65
C ALA A 286 30.48 -14.93 12.69
N VAL A 287 30.61 -13.90 13.51
CA VAL A 287 31.83 -13.08 13.63
C VAL A 287 32.61 -13.45 14.90
N LEU A 288 33.82 -13.97 14.73
CA LEU A 288 34.77 -14.16 15.83
C LEU A 288 35.34 -12.81 16.28
N THR A 289 35.36 -12.56 17.59
CA THR A 289 36.11 -11.41 18.14
C THR A 289 37.60 -11.74 18.20
N SER A 290 38.48 -10.73 18.19
CA SER A 290 39.95 -10.85 18.19
C SER A 290 40.56 -11.59 19.40
N LYS A 291 39.73 -12.04 20.35
CA LYS A 291 40.12 -12.82 21.53
C LYS A 291 39.63 -14.28 21.51
N GLY A 292 39.11 -14.76 20.38
CA GLY A 292 38.59 -16.14 20.26
C GLY A 292 37.27 -16.37 20.99
N VAL A 293 36.61 -15.31 21.45
CA VAL A 293 35.28 -15.38 22.08
C VAL A 293 34.23 -15.09 21.02
N VAL A 294 33.29 -16.02 20.82
CA VAL A 294 32.11 -15.82 19.95
C VAL A 294 31.28 -14.68 20.53
N ALA A 295 30.92 -13.70 19.70
CA ALA A 295 30.09 -12.58 20.14
C ALA A 295 28.65 -13.06 20.42
N ALA A 296 28.20 -12.80 21.66
CA ALA A 296 26.83 -12.72 22.18
C ALA A 296 25.84 -13.86 21.87
N ASP A 297 25.13 -14.30 22.92
CA ASP A 297 23.93 -15.15 22.82
C ASP A 297 22.89 -14.52 21.87
N PRO A 298 22.15 -15.32 21.08
CA PRO A 298 21.09 -14.82 20.23
C PRO A 298 20.00 -14.17 21.09
N SER A 299 19.45 -13.06 20.61
CA SER A 299 18.58 -12.20 21.42
C SER A 299 17.26 -12.89 21.77
N PRO A 300 16.68 -12.61 22.95
CA PRO A 300 15.29 -13.00 23.27
C PRO A 300 14.27 -12.52 22.22
N ALA A 301 14.58 -11.40 21.53
CA ALA A 301 13.78 -10.86 20.44
C ALA A 301 13.71 -11.81 19.22
N LEU A 302 14.79 -12.54 18.90
CA LEU A 302 14.78 -13.53 17.83
C LEU A 302 13.82 -14.69 18.17
N ALA A 303 13.92 -15.24 19.38
CA ALA A 303 13.08 -16.35 19.80
C ALA A 303 11.58 -15.96 19.80
N GLN A 304 11.27 -14.74 20.26
CA GLN A 304 9.91 -14.20 20.24
C GLN A 304 9.38 -13.95 18.82
N ALA A 305 10.23 -13.43 17.91
CA ALA A 305 9.85 -13.22 16.51
C ALA A 305 9.57 -14.56 15.79
N VAL A 306 10.38 -15.59 16.03
CA VAL A 306 10.18 -16.93 15.45
C VAL A 306 8.91 -17.58 15.99
N LEU A 307 8.60 -17.41 17.29
CA LEU A 307 7.36 -17.91 17.87
C LEU A 307 6.12 -17.24 17.25
N GLY A 308 6.15 -15.91 17.12
CA GLY A 308 5.09 -15.15 16.46
C GLY A 308 4.91 -15.57 15.00
N LEU A 309 6.00 -15.84 14.28
CA LEU A 309 5.92 -16.38 12.91
C LEU A 309 5.28 -17.76 12.88
N ALA A 310 5.69 -18.69 13.75
CA ALA A 310 5.11 -20.04 13.80
C ALA A 310 3.59 -19.99 14.05
N GLN A 311 3.12 -19.09 14.93
CA GLN A 311 1.68 -18.88 15.17
C GLN A 311 0.95 -18.39 13.92
N ASN A 312 1.51 -17.40 13.21
CA ASN A 312 0.93 -16.88 11.97
C ASN A 312 0.91 -17.94 10.85
N ALA A 313 1.94 -18.78 10.75
CA ALA A 313 2.00 -19.88 9.79
C ALA A 313 0.93 -20.95 10.09
N ILE A 314 0.74 -21.32 11.36
CA ILE A 314 -0.33 -22.23 11.79
C ILE A 314 -1.72 -21.63 11.50
N ALA A 315 -1.89 -20.32 11.67
CA ALA A 315 -3.14 -19.63 11.33
C ALA A 315 -3.43 -19.67 9.82
N ALA A 316 -2.42 -19.42 8.98
CA ALA A 316 -2.54 -19.53 7.53
C ALA A 316 -2.86 -20.97 7.08
N ALA A 317 -2.18 -21.98 7.64
CA ALA A 317 -2.45 -23.38 7.37
C ALA A 317 -3.88 -23.79 7.78
N SER A 318 -4.33 -23.32 8.95
CA SER A 318 -5.71 -23.53 9.42
C SER A 318 -6.73 -22.94 8.46
N LEU A 319 -6.45 -21.76 7.90
CA LEU A 319 -7.32 -21.09 6.93
C LEU A 319 -7.42 -21.87 5.62
N SER A 320 -6.28 -22.34 5.10
CA SER A 320 -6.21 -23.18 3.91
C SER A 320 -7.01 -24.47 4.07
N ALA A 321 -6.85 -25.15 5.22
CA ALA A 321 -7.65 -26.32 5.55
C ALA A 321 -9.15 -26.01 5.65
N ALA A 322 -9.53 -24.86 6.24
CA ALA A 322 -10.94 -24.45 6.33
C ALA A 322 -11.57 -24.18 4.94
N ARG A 323 -10.79 -23.72 3.96
CA ARG A 323 -11.28 -23.57 2.58
C ARG A 323 -11.53 -24.91 1.89
N VAL A 324 -10.77 -25.97 2.21
CA VAL A 324 -11.08 -27.34 1.76
C VAL A 324 -12.50 -27.75 2.20
N GLU A 325 -12.85 -27.46 3.45
CA GLU A 325 -14.18 -27.75 3.99
C GLU A 325 -15.27 -26.89 3.35
N ALA A 326 -14.95 -25.62 3.03
CA ALA A 326 -15.86 -24.78 2.26
C ALA A 326 -16.11 -25.33 0.85
N ILE A 327 -15.08 -25.87 0.20
CA ILE A 327 -15.21 -26.54 -1.11
C ILE A 327 -16.10 -27.78 -0.99
N LEU A 328 -15.91 -28.61 0.04
CA LEU A 328 -16.78 -29.74 0.35
C LEU A 328 -18.23 -29.31 0.51
N ALA A 329 -18.49 -28.32 1.36
CA ALA A 329 -19.83 -27.81 1.62
C ALA A 329 -20.50 -27.22 0.37
N ALA A 330 -19.74 -26.53 -0.49
CA ALA A 330 -20.24 -25.91 -1.71
C ALA A 330 -20.42 -26.88 -2.89
N THR A 331 -19.80 -28.07 -2.82
CA THR A 331 -19.93 -29.15 -3.82
C THR A 331 -20.97 -30.21 -3.42
N GLY A 332 -21.51 -30.13 -2.19
CA GLY A 332 -22.62 -30.94 -1.71
C GLY A 332 -24.00 -30.46 -2.20
N SER A 333 -24.78 -31.40 -2.74
CA SER A 333 -26.16 -31.28 -3.24
C SER A 333 -26.41 -30.37 -4.47
N ALA A 334 -26.12 -30.90 -5.65
CA ALA A 334 -27.02 -30.70 -6.79
C ALA A 334 -27.25 -32.07 -7.46
N PRO A 335 -28.43 -32.70 -7.32
CA PRO A 335 -28.76 -33.80 -8.21
C PRO A 335 -28.81 -33.25 -9.64
N PRO A 336 -28.44 -34.03 -10.67
CA PRO A 336 -28.69 -33.61 -12.04
C PRO A 336 -30.20 -33.41 -12.18
N SER A 337 -30.64 -32.19 -12.49
CA SER A 337 -32.03 -31.95 -12.89
C SER A 337 -32.27 -32.74 -14.18
N SER A 338 -33.02 -33.82 -14.05
CA SER A 338 -33.62 -34.60 -15.11
C SER A 338 -34.32 -33.69 -16.12
N SER A 339 -33.78 -33.58 -17.33
CA SER A 339 -34.59 -33.29 -18.52
C SER A 339 -34.99 -34.62 -19.13
N GLU A 340 -36.29 -34.85 -19.19
CA GLU A 340 -36.90 -35.99 -19.89
C GLU A 340 -36.42 -36.09 -21.35
N GLY A 341 -36.18 -37.33 -21.79
CA GLY A 341 -36.19 -37.71 -23.21
C GLY A 341 -34.88 -38.29 -23.75
N GLY A 342 -34.79 -39.62 -23.77
CA GLY A 342 -33.85 -40.36 -24.63
C GLY A 342 -33.15 -41.51 -23.92
N GLU A 343 -33.55 -42.74 -24.24
CA GLU A 343 -32.88 -43.98 -23.84
C GLU A 343 -31.46 -44.09 -24.44
N ASP A 344 -30.65 -44.95 -23.80
CA ASP A 344 -29.35 -45.48 -24.23
C ASP A 344 -28.10 -44.60 -24.10
N SER A 345 -27.53 -44.55 -22.88
CA SER A 345 -26.21 -45.16 -22.63
C SER A 345 -25.91 -45.19 -21.13
N ALA A 346 -25.84 -46.40 -20.57
CA ALA A 346 -25.32 -46.62 -19.23
C ALA A 346 -23.85 -46.18 -19.12
N ASN A 347 -23.48 -45.74 -17.90
CA ASN A 347 -22.13 -45.75 -17.32
C ASN A 347 -21.22 -44.50 -17.41
N ASN A 348 -21.74 -43.29 -17.19
CA ASN A 348 -20.85 -42.12 -16.97
C ASN A 348 -21.36 -41.09 -15.94
N THR A 349 -21.96 -41.54 -14.84
CA THR A 349 -22.24 -40.64 -13.71
C THR A 349 -20.96 -40.48 -12.87
N PRO A 350 -20.38 -39.27 -12.74
CA PRO A 350 -19.19 -39.08 -11.92
C PRO A 350 -19.50 -39.45 -10.46
N PRO A 351 -18.66 -40.27 -9.79
CA PRO A 351 -18.89 -40.61 -8.38
C PRO A 351 -18.88 -39.38 -7.47
N PRO A 352 -19.51 -39.47 -6.28
CA PRO A 352 -19.61 -38.34 -5.37
C PRO A 352 -18.21 -37.89 -4.90
N LEU A 353 -17.93 -36.58 -5.00
CA LEU A 353 -16.66 -35.98 -4.54
C LEU A 353 -16.55 -35.87 -3.02
N GLU A 354 -17.68 -36.00 -2.30
CA GLU A 354 -17.79 -35.84 -0.86
C GLU A 354 -16.79 -36.72 -0.06
N PRO A 355 -16.71 -38.05 -0.27
CA PRO A 355 -15.74 -38.90 0.44
C PRO A 355 -14.28 -38.56 0.10
N ALA A 356 -13.99 -38.16 -1.14
CA ALA A 356 -12.64 -37.83 -1.57
C ALA A 356 -12.14 -36.55 -0.93
N ILE A 357 -12.94 -35.47 -0.97
CA ILE A 357 -12.59 -34.19 -0.34
C ILE A 357 -12.57 -34.33 1.18
N ALA A 358 -13.45 -35.15 1.78
CA ALA A 358 -13.41 -35.46 3.21
C ALA A 358 -12.11 -36.17 3.63
N SER A 359 -11.61 -37.10 2.80
CA SER A 359 -10.30 -37.73 3.01
C SER A 359 -9.16 -36.70 2.94
N LEU A 360 -9.15 -35.81 1.95
CA LEU A 360 -8.16 -34.72 1.83
C LEU A 360 -8.20 -33.78 3.04
N ALA A 361 -9.39 -33.41 3.51
CA ALA A 361 -9.57 -32.61 4.73
C ALA A 361 -9.02 -33.33 5.97
N GLY A 362 -9.20 -34.65 6.07
CA GLY A 362 -8.60 -35.47 7.13
C GLY A 362 -7.08 -35.42 7.15
N HIS A 363 -6.43 -35.45 5.98
CA HIS A 363 -4.97 -35.33 5.86
C HIS A 363 -4.46 -33.95 6.27
N ALA A 364 -5.13 -32.88 5.83
CA ALA A 364 -4.79 -31.51 6.23
C ALA A 364 -4.92 -31.31 7.76
N ARG A 365 -6.01 -31.83 8.36
CA ARG A 365 -6.24 -31.77 9.82
C ARG A 365 -5.17 -32.55 10.59
N SER A 366 -4.81 -33.75 10.12
CA SER A 366 -3.77 -34.57 10.75
C SER A 366 -2.40 -33.86 10.77
N GLY A 367 -2.03 -33.19 9.67
CA GLY A 367 -0.80 -32.40 9.62
C GLY A 367 -0.83 -31.19 10.55
N LEU A 368 -1.98 -30.51 10.64
CA LEU A 368 -2.18 -29.36 11.51
C LEU A 368 -2.14 -29.73 13.01
N ASP A 369 -2.75 -30.86 13.38
CA ASP A 369 -2.75 -31.35 14.76
C ASP A 369 -1.36 -31.81 15.20
N LEU A 370 -0.62 -32.49 14.32
CA LEU A 370 0.79 -32.81 14.55
C LEU A 370 1.62 -31.54 14.76
N ALA A 371 1.42 -30.51 13.93
CA ALA A 371 2.16 -29.26 14.06
C ALA A 371 1.84 -28.50 15.35
N ARG A 372 0.57 -28.48 15.77
CA ARG A 372 0.15 -27.89 17.05
C ARG A 372 0.77 -28.62 18.25
N ALA A 373 0.81 -29.95 18.21
CA ALA A 373 1.45 -30.75 19.26
C ALA A 373 2.96 -30.46 19.35
N LEU A 374 3.66 -30.43 18.20
CA LEU A 374 5.10 -30.12 18.15
C LEU A 374 5.39 -28.67 18.57
N HIS A 375 4.58 -27.70 18.13
CA HIS A 375 4.68 -26.30 18.54
C HIS A 375 4.49 -26.14 20.05
N ALA A 376 3.53 -26.86 20.65
CA ALA A 376 3.31 -26.85 22.10
C ALA A 376 4.52 -27.41 22.86
N THR A 377 5.08 -28.54 22.43
CA THR A 377 6.30 -29.12 23.03
C THR A 377 7.49 -28.16 22.97
N ALA A 378 7.72 -27.52 21.82
CA ALA A 378 8.77 -26.52 21.66
C ALA A 378 8.54 -25.27 22.53
N THR A 379 7.28 -24.82 22.65
CA THR A 379 6.88 -23.68 23.48
C THR A 379 7.06 -23.96 24.97
N MET A 380 6.80 -25.18 25.43
CA MET A 380 7.07 -25.58 26.82
C MET A 380 8.57 -25.56 27.15
N GLY A 381 9.41 -26.04 26.23
CA GLY A 381 10.87 -25.95 26.36
C GLY A 381 11.37 -24.51 26.43
N LEU A 382 10.81 -23.62 25.61
CA LEU A 382 11.10 -22.18 25.63
C LEU A 382 10.60 -21.50 26.92
N SER A 383 9.40 -21.85 27.38
CA SER A 383 8.78 -21.26 28.59
C SER A 383 9.52 -21.66 29.86
N ALA A 384 10.00 -22.90 29.95
CA ALA A 384 10.85 -23.35 31.05
C ALA A 384 12.15 -22.52 31.14
N HIS A 385 12.69 -22.04 30.01
CA HIS A 385 13.84 -21.15 29.98
C HIS A 385 13.48 -19.71 30.43
N LEU A 386 12.35 -19.17 29.98
CA LEU A 386 11.94 -17.80 30.30
C LEU A 386 11.55 -17.59 31.78
N CYS A 387 11.32 -18.68 32.53
CA CYS A 387 10.93 -18.66 33.94
C CYS A 387 12.12 -18.80 34.94
N CYS A 388 13.37 -18.91 34.48
CA CYS A 388 14.55 -19.12 35.32
C CYS A 388 15.32 -17.82 35.66
N ASP A 389 15.94 -17.79 36.85
CA ASP A 389 16.68 -16.65 37.44
C ASP A 389 17.83 -16.13 36.53
N PRO A 390 17.90 -14.81 36.22
CA PRO A 390 18.91 -14.20 35.34
C PRO A 390 20.39 -14.31 35.78
N SER A 391 20.71 -14.84 36.96
CA SER A 391 22.09 -14.94 37.46
C SER A 391 22.87 -16.22 37.10
N GLY A 392 22.28 -17.18 36.37
CA GLY A 392 22.97 -18.37 35.85
C GLY A 392 23.46 -18.21 34.40
N PRO A 393 24.37 -19.06 33.90
CA PRO A 393 24.74 -19.08 32.48
C PRO A 393 23.54 -19.60 31.64
N GLN A 394 22.66 -18.68 31.24
CA GLN A 394 21.46 -18.95 30.46
C GLN A 394 21.80 -19.15 28.99
N ARG A 395 21.30 -20.23 28.37
CA ARG A 395 21.54 -20.56 26.95
C ARG A 395 20.23 -20.47 26.17
N PRO A 396 20.17 -19.71 25.06
CA PRO A 396 18.93 -19.47 24.30
C PRO A 396 18.24 -20.77 23.84
N PRO A 397 16.92 -20.75 23.52
CA PRO A 397 16.20 -21.91 22.97
C PRO A 397 15.85 -21.68 21.48
N THR A 398 16.85 -21.33 20.68
CA THR A 398 16.69 -21.01 19.25
C THR A 398 16.42 -22.24 18.40
N LEU A 399 16.99 -23.39 18.77
CA LEU A 399 16.75 -24.66 18.09
C LEU A 399 15.30 -25.13 18.30
N ALA A 400 14.77 -25.03 19.52
CA ALA A 400 13.37 -25.34 19.81
C ALA A 400 12.39 -24.47 19.00
N ALA A 401 12.69 -23.17 18.88
CA ALA A 401 11.91 -22.25 18.06
C ALA A 401 11.98 -22.61 16.56
N ALA A 402 13.16 -23.02 16.07
CA ALA A 402 13.31 -23.57 14.71
C ALA A 402 12.45 -24.83 14.52
N HIS A 403 12.42 -25.75 15.49
CA HIS A 403 11.57 -26.93 15.38
C HIS A 403 10.08 -26.61 15.34
N ALA A 404 9.62 -25.67 16.16
CA ALA A 404 8.25 -25.16 16.09
C ALA A 404 7.93 -24.59 14.70
N LEU A 405 8.90 -23.92 14.08
CA LEU A 405 8.79 -23.35 12.75
C LEU A 405 8.76 -24.43 11.66
N GLY A 406 9.60 -25.47 11.77
CA GLY A 406 9.57 -26.64 10.89
C GLY A 406 8.25 -27.40 10.97
N ALA A 407 7.68 -27.55 12.16
CA ALA A 407 6.35 -28.12 12.34
C ALA A 407 5.26 -27.27 11.67
N ALA A 408 5.32 -25.94 11.82
CA ALA A 408 4.40 -25.02 11.15
C ALA A 408 4.52 -25.08 9.61
N ARG A 409 5.75 -25.23 9.07
CA ARG A 409 6.00 -25.46 7.64
C ARG A 409 5.29 -26.71 7.15
N VAL A 410 5.46 -27.85 7.84
CA VAL A 410 4.83 -29.13 7.47
C VAL A 410 3.31 -29.02 7.46
N ALA A 411 2.71 -28.34 8.44
CA ALA A 411 1.26 -28.09 8.43
C ALA A 411 0.82 -27.21 7.25
N LEU A 412 1.58 -26.17 6.93
CA LEU A 412 1.27 -25.29 5.79
C LEU A 412 1.36 -26.05 4.46
N GLU A 413 2.41 -26.85 4.26
CA GLU A 413 2.57 -27.71 3.08
C GLU A 413 1.40 -28.70 2.93
N ALA A 414 1.05 -29.41 4.01
CA ALA A 414 -0.05 -30.38 4.00
C ALA A 414 -1.40 -29.71 3.71
N ALA A 415 -1.67 -28.54 4.30
CA ALA A 415 -2.90 -27.78 4.09
C ALA A 415 -3.00 -27.24 2.65
N VAL A 416 -1.91 -26.66 2.13
CA VAL A 416 -1.85 -26.11 0.77
C VAL A 416 -2.01 -27.21 -0.28
N ALA A 417 -1.35 -28.37 -0.12
CA ALA A 417 -1.50 -29.50 -1.03
C ALA A 417 -2.93 -30.05 -1.07
N ALA A 418 -3.54 -30.26 0.10
CA ALA A 418 -4.92 -30.75 0.20
C ALA A 418 -5.93 -29.75 -0.41
N GLU A 419 -5.74 -28.45 -0.18
CA GLU A 419 -6.57 -27.38 -0.75
C GLU A 419 -6.43 -27.29 -2.26
N ALA A 420 -5.21 -27.36 -2.80
CA ALA A 420 -4.97 -27.34 -4.23
C ALA A 420 -5.69 -28.51 -4.92
N MET A 421 -5.56 -29.72 -4.37
CA MET A 421 -6.23 -30.91 -4.90
C MET A 421 -7.76 -30.78 -4.82
N ALA A 422 -8.31 -30.34 -3.69
CA ALA A 422 -9.76 -30.14 -3.54
C ALA A 422 -10.30 -29.11 -4.54
N SER A 423 -9.56 -28.01 -4.75
CA SER A 423 -9.93 -26.96 -5.70
C SER A 423 -9.92 -27.46 -7.15
N VAL A 424 -8.90 -28.24 -7.54
CA VAL A 424 -8.82 -28.87 -8.87
C VAL A 424 -9.98 -29.83 -9.10
N LEU A 425 -10.28 -30.69 -8.12
CA LEU A 425 -11.40 -31.64 -8.20
C LEU A 425 -12.74 -30.91 -8.39
N ALA A 426 -12.98 -29.84 -7.63
CA ALA A 426 -14.18 -29.02 -7.74
C ALA A 426 -14.27 -28.32 -9.11
N LEU A 427 -13.18 -27.71 -9.60
CA LEU A 427 -13.15 -27.06 -10.90
C LEU A 427 -13.41 -28.03 -12.06
N ARG A 428 -12.84 -29.24 -12.00
CA ARG A 428 -13.12 -30.30 -12.98
C ARG A 428 -14.60 -30.68 -13.01
N GLN A 429 -15.25 -30.80 -11.84
CA GLN A 429 -16.68 -31.08 -11.76
C GLN A 429 -17.51 -29.97 -12.41
N THR A 430 -17.17 -28.70 -12.18
CA THR A 430 -17.90 -27.56 -12.75
C THR A 430 -17.70 -27.37 -14.26
N ALA A 431 -16.55 -27.78 -14.81
CA ALA A 431 -16.20 -27.57 -16.22
C ALA A 431 -16.71 -28.68 -17.17
N GLY A 432 -17.11 -29.85 -16.66
CA GLY A 432 -17.41 -31.03 -17.47
C GLY A 432 -16.17 -31.63 -18.16
N GLU A 433 -16.35 -32.64 -19.02
CA GLU A 433 -15.31 -33.43 -19.72
C GLU A 433 -14.41 -32.64 -20.71
N ALA A 434 -14.14 -31.37 -20.46
CA ALA A 434 -13.22 -30.57 -21.27
C ALA A 434 -11.77 -31.08 -21.13
N THR A 435 -11.11 -31.36 -22.27
CA THR A 435 -9.71 -31.77 -22.29
C THR A 435 -8.79 -30.57 -21.98
N PRO A 436 -7.58 -30.80 -21.43
CA PRO A 436 -6.62 -29.72 -21.17
C PRO A 436 -6.38 -28.82 -22.40
N GLU A 437 -6.25 -29.42 -23.59
CA GLU A 437 -6.03 -28.76 -24.88
C GLU A 437 -7.19 -27.82 -25.28
N GLU A 438 -8.45 -28.21 -25.01
CA GLU A 438 -9.63 -27.38 -25.29
C GLU A 438 -9.69 -26.14 -24.37
N LEU A 439 -9.24 -26.26 -23.11
CA LEU A 439 -9.08 -25.12 -22.19
C LEU A 439 -7.94 -24.18 -22.61
N GLU A 440 -6.79 -24.71 -23.06
CA GLU A 440 -5.67 -23.86 -23.50
C GLU A 440 -6.02 -23.05 -24.75
N ALA A 441 -6.70 -23.67 -25.71
CA ALA A 441 -7.13 -23.02 -26.93
C ALA A 441 -8.15 -21.89 -26.66
N ALA A 442 -9.02 -22.05 -25.65
CA ALA A 442 -9.96 -21.01 -25.23
C ALA A 442 -9.26 -19.79 -24.63
N VAL A 443 -8.26 -19.99 -23.77
CA VAL A 443 -7.48 -18.91 -23.15
C VAL A 443 -6.60 -18.19 -24.17
N ALA A 444 -5.97 -18.91 -25.10
CA ALA A 444 -5.15 -18.32 -26.17
C ALA A 444 -5.97 -17.51 -27.20
N ALA A 445 -7.20 -17.96 -27.49
CA ALA A 445 -8.12 -17.26 -28.39
C ALA A 445 -8.62 -15.92 -27.82
N GLU A 446 -8.68 -15.74 -26.50
CA GLU A 446 -9.09 -14.47 -25.87
C GLU A 446 -7.92 -13.51 -25.60
N ALA A 447 -6.68 -14.02 -25.53
CA ALA A 447 -5.48 -13.18 -25.47
C ALA A 447 -5.19 -12.45 -26.80
N SER A 448 -5.68 -12.99 -27.92
CA SER A 448 -5.48 -12.45 -29.28
C SER A 448 -6.59 -11.50 -29.74
N THR A 449 -7.60 -11.21 -28.92
CA THR A 449 -8.72 -10.32 -29.28
C THR A 449 -8.63 -8.91 -28.71
N GLY A 450 -7.46 -8.49 -28.22
CA GLY A 450 -7.16 -7.08 -27.97
C GLY A 450 -6.71 -6.39 -29.26
N ASP A 451 -7.70 -5.90 -30.03
CA ASP A 451 -7.63 -5.02 -31.22
C ASP A 451 -6.39 -5.10 -32.11
N ASP A 452 -6.55 -5.74 -33.27
CA ASP A 452 -5.93 -5.26 -34.50
C ASP A 452 -6.89 -5.38 -35.69
N ALA A 453 -6.86 -4.35 -36.52
CA ALA A 453 -7.73 -4.13 -37.65
C ALA A 453 -7.52 -5.12 -38.81
N ALA A 454 -8.56 -5.20 -39.65
CA ALA A 454 -8.64 -5.79 -40.99
C ALA A 454 -7.32 -6.28 -41.65
N ALA A 455 -7.22 -7.59 -41.87
CA ALA A 455 -6.54 -8.14 -43.04
C ALA A 455 -7.18 -9.49 -43.46
N ASN A 456 -7.55 -9.55 -44.73
CA ASN A 456 -8.17 -10.66 -45.42
C ASN A 456 -7.11 -11.57 -46.03
N THR A 457 -6.98 -12.82 -45.58
CA THR A 457 -6.45 -13.94 -46.40
C THR A 457 -6.73 -15.29 -45.73
N GLY A 458 -7.24 -16.26 -46.50
CA GLY A 458 -7.15 -17.70 -46.18
C GLY A 458 -8.47 -18.41 -45.90
N GLY A 459 -8.97 -19.15 -46.88
CA GLY A 459 -10.24 -19.89 -46.85
C GLY A 459 -10.29 -21.02 -45.82
N GLY A 460 -11.18 -20.86 -44.84
CA GLY A 460 -11.72 -21.95 -44.00
C GLY A 460 -13.21 -21.71 -43.81
N SER A 461 -14.03 -22.76 -43.92
CA SER A 461 -15.49 -22.64 -43.95
C SER A 461 -16.02 -21.86 -42.73
N LYS A 462 -16.90 -20.89 -42.98
CA LYS A 462 -17.53 -20.03 -41.96
C LYS A 462 -18.33 -20.84 -40.94
N LYS A 463 -18.69 -22.08 -41.27
CA LYS A 463 -19.46 -23.01 -40.43
C LYS A 463 -18.56 -23.69 -39.39
N ASP A 464 -17.37 -24.15 -39.79
CA ASP A 464 -16.39 -24.76 -38.87
C ASP A 464 -15.85 -23.75 -37.85
N LYS A 465 -15.62 -22.49 -38.28
CA LYS A 465 -15.27 -21.39 -37.37
C LYS A 465 -16.40 -21.07 -36.38
N LYS A 466 -17.66 -21.20 -36.79
CA LYS A 466 -18.83 -20.91 -35.95
C LYS A 466 -19.12 -22.04 -34.96
N ASP A 467 -18.92 -23.30 -35.36
CA ASP A 467 -19.07 -24.46 -34.48
C ASP A 467 -17.89 -24.59 -33.49
N LYS A 468 -16.64 -24.31 -33.90
CA LYS A 468 -15.52 -24.13 -32.95
C LYS A 468 -15.79 -22.99 -31.96
N LYS A 469 -16.30 -21.85 -32.43
CA LYS A 469 -16.63 -20.69 -31.58
C LYS A 469 -17.83 -20.96 -30.66
N LYS A 470 -18.73 -21.90 -30.99
CA LYS A 470 -19.84 -22.35 -30.14
C LYS A 470 -19.36 -23.36 -29.08
N LYS A 471 -18.45 -24.28 -29.43
CA LYS A 471 -17.81 -25.22 -28.50
C LYS A 471 -16.98 -24.48 -27.44
N VAL A 472 -16.20 -23.48 -27.85
CA VAL A 472 -15.39 -22.61 -26.96
C VAL A 472 -16.24 -21.71 -26.06
N LYS A 473 -17.45 -21.33 -26.48
CA LYS A 473 -18.32 -20.41 -25.70
C LYS A 473 -18.92 -21.03 -24.43
N GLY A 474 -18.86 -22.36 -24.28
CA GLY A 474 -19.32 -23.08 -23.09
C GLY A 474 -18.21 -23.44 -22.09
N LEU A 475 -16.93 -23.23 -22.45
CA LEU A 475 -15.80 -23.50 -21.57
C LEU A 475 -15.56 -22.29 -20.66
N LEU A 476 -15.71 -22.51 -19.35
CA LEU A 476 -15.45 -21.53 -18.30
C LEU A 476 -13.94 -21.23 -18.27
N ALA A 477 -13.56 -19.99 -18.57
CA ALA A 477 -12.14 -19.59 -18.59
C ALA A 477 -11.65 -19.30 -17.17
N LEU A 478 -10.60 -20.01 -16.74
CA LEU A 478 -9.84 -19.71 -15.54
C LEU A 478 -8.90 -18.53 -15.76
N GLY A 479 -8.51 -17.86 -14.68
CA GLY A 479 -7.39 -16.92 -14.69
C GLY A 479 -6.10 -17.58 -15.18
N LYS A 480 -5.19 -16.81 -15.81
CA LYS A 480 -3.97 -17.38 -16.41
C LYS A 480 -3.07 -18.08 -15.38
N GLY A 481 -2.90 -17.46 -14.22
CA GLY A 481 -2.07 -17.99 -13.13
C GLY A 481 -2.68 -19.24 -12.49
N THR A 482 -3.99 -19.21 -12.23
CA THR A 482 -4.70 -20.36 -11.65
C THR A 482 -4.84 -21.52 -12.63
N ALA A 483 -5.02 -21.25 -13.93
CA ALA A 483 -5.00 -22.26 -14.98
C ALA A 483 -3.65 -23.00 -15.04
N PHE A 484 -2.54 -22.26 -14.95
CA PHE A 484 -1.20 -22.83 -14.88
C PHE A 484 -1.03 -23.71 -13.64
N LEU A 485 -1.38 -23.19 -12.45
CA LEU A 485 -1.26 -23.93 -11.20
C LEU A 485 -2.08 -25.22 -11.20
N ARG A 486 -3.30 -25.19 -11.76
CA ARG A 486 -4.14 -26.37 -11.95
C ARG A 486 -3.44 -27.44 -12.78
N ARG A 487 -2.81 -27.09 -13.91
CA ARG A 487 -2.12 -28.06 -14.79
C ARG A 487 -0.98 -28.75 -14.06
N VAL A 488 -0.21 -28.00 -13.29
CA VAL A 488 0.89 -28.52 -12.47
C VAL A 488 0.35 -29.56 -11.48
N VAL A 489 -0.68 -29.21 -10.71
CA VAL A 489 -1.29 -30.14 -9.72
C VAL A 489 -1.82 -31.40 -10.41
N GLU A 490 -2.49 -31.26 -11.56
CA GLU A 490 -3.02 -32.40 -12.33
C GLU A 490 -1.91 -33.33 -12.84
N ALA A 491 -0.77 -32.77 -13.28
CA ALA A 491 0.37 -33.56 -13.74
C ALA A 491 1.00 -34.40 -12.61
N GLU A 492 1.15 -33.82 -11.43
CA GLU A 492 1.70 -34.52 -10.25
C GLU A 492 0.80 -35.66 -9.77
N ILE A 493 -0.53 -35.43 -9.76
CA ILE A 493 -1.52 -36.46 -9.43
C ILE A 493 -1.46 -37.63 -10.44
N ALA A 494 -1.32 -37.32 -11.72
CA ALA A 494 -1.24 -38.33 -12.78
C ALA A 494 0.04 -39.20 -12.65
N ALA A 495 1.18 -38.58 -12.33
CA ALA A 495 2.44 -39.28 -12.11
C ALA A 495 2.37 -40.25 -10.92
N ALA A 496 1.79 -39.82 -9.80
CA ALA A 496 1.65 -40.63 -8.58
C ALA A 496 0.74 -41.86 -8.77
N SER A 497 -0.15 -41.84 -9.76
CA SER A 497 -1.12 -42.89 -10.04
C SER A 497 -0.60 -44.01 -10.98
N GLY A 498 0.69 -44.02 -11.31
CA GLY A 498 1.37 -45.18 -11.94
C GLY A 498 1.21 -45.34 -13.46
N GLY A 499 0.99 -44.26 -14.21
CA GLY A 499 1.41 -44.13 -15.62
C GLY A 499 0.96 -45.15 -16.71
N GLN A 500 0.01 -46.07 -16.47
CA GLN A 500 -0.42 -47.05 -17.49
C GLN A 500 -1.73 -46.68 -18.21
N ASP A 501 -1.59 -45.97 -19.32
CA ASP A 501 -2.48 -45.90 -20.49
C ASP A 501 -3.94 -45.41 -20.33
N ASP A 502 -4.27 -44.47 -21.23
CA ASP A 502 -5.48 -43.66 -21.40
C ASP A 502 -5.83 -42.65 -20.29
N LEU A 503 -5.19 -41.48 -20.37
CA LEU A 503 -5.45 -40.25 -19.58
C LEU A 503 -6.94 -39.84 -19.58
N THR A 504 -7.72 -40.28 -20.58
CA THR A 504 -9.15 -39.95 -20.72
C THR A 504 -10.04 -40.96 -20.00
N ARG A 505 -9.68 -42.25 -19.97
CA ARG A 505 -10.45 -43.30 -19.27
C ARG A 505 -10.11 -43.43 -17.77
N ARG A 506 -8.94 -42.93 -17.33
CA ARG A 506 -8.53 -42.98 -15.91
C ARG A 506 -9.05 -41.83 -15.04
N PHE A 507 -9.66 -40.78 -15.61
CA PHE A 507 -10.29 -39.72 -14.79
C PHE A 507 -11.48 -40.25 -13.96
N VAL A 508 -12.12 -41.34 -14.41
CA VAL A 508 -13.13 -42.11 -13.65
C VAL A 508 -12.54 -42.83 -12.42
N ARG A 509 -11.21 -42.85 -12.24
CA ARG A 509 -10.54 -43.36 -11.03
C ARG A 509 -10.08 -42.27 -10.06
N LEU A 510 -10.10 -40.98 -10.42
CA LEU A 510 -9.85 -39.88 -9.47
C LEU A 510 -11.07 -39.49 -8.64
N THR A 511 -12.23 -40.04 -9.00
CA THR A 511 -13.41 -40.15 -8.13
C THR A 511 -13.27 -41.27 -7.10
N LEU A 512 -12.05 -41.37 -6.54
CA LEU A 512 -11.51 -42.31 -5.56
C LEU A 512 -12.57 -43.19 -4.89
N ALA A 513 -12.69 -44.43 -5.40
CA ALA A 513 -13.31 -45.51 -4.64
C ALA A 513 -12.57 -45.63 -3.29
N ALA A 514 -13.36 -45.72 -2.24
CA ALA A 514 -12.93 -45.67 -0.85
C ALA A 514 -11.71 -46.58 -0.56
N ASP A 515 -10.85 -46.05 0.31
CA ASP A 515 -9.76 -46.70 1.03
C ASP A 515 -8.39 -46.86 0.31
N ALA A 516 -7.36 -46.31 0.97
CA ALA A 516 -5.90 -46.40 0.75
C ALA A 516 -5.22 -45.60 -0.40
N ALA A 517 -5.89 -45.22 -1.50
CA ALA A 517 -5.20 -44.64 -2.68
C ALA A 517 -4.93 -43.11 -2.66
N ALA A 518 -5.56 -42.34 -1.77
CA ALA A 518 -5.40 -40.87 -1.72
C ALA A 518 -4.06 -40.43 -1.09
N GLY A 519 -3.54 -41.19 -0.13
CA GLY A 519 -2.30 -40.88 0.60
C GLY A 519 -1.09 -40.65 -0.32
N PRO A 520 -0.80 -41.55 -1.29
CA PRO A 520 0.28 -41.36 -2.25
C PRO A 520 0.14 -40.11 -3.13
N CYS A 521 -1.08 -39.74 -3.53
CA CYS A 521 -1.32 -38.57 -4.38
C CYS A 521 -1.14 -37.25 -3.61
N VAL A 522 -1.67 -37.18 -2.38
CA VAL A 522 -1.45 -36.04 -1.47
C VAL A 522 0.03 -35.88 -1.16
N ALA A 523 0.71 -36.99 -0.89
CA ALA A 523 2.16 -36.99 -0.65
C ALA A 523 2.96 -36.52 -1.88
N ALA A 524 2.56 -36.91 -3.09
CA ALA A 524 3.21 -36.49 -4.32
C ALA A 524 3.04 -34.98 -4.59
N VAL A 525 1.81 -34.45 -4.47
CA VAL A 525 1.55 -33.01 -4.63
C VAL A 525 2.26 -32.21 -3.53
N ALA A 526 2.23 -32.67 -2.27
CA ALA A 526 2.97 -32.04 -1.19
C ALA A 526 4.50 -32.05 -1.42
N ALA A 527 5.03 -33.13 -2.01
CA ALA A 527 6.45 -33.21 -2.36
C ALA A 527 6.82 -32.25 -3.51
N ALA A 528 5.98 -32.15 -4.54
CA ALA A 528 6.20 -31.24 -5.67
C ALA A 528 6.16 -29.77 -5.24
N LEU A 529 5.28 -29.44 -4.29
CA LEU A 529 5.08 -28.10 -3.73
C LEU A 529 6.02 -27.78 -2.55
N SER A 530 6.90 -28.70 -2.18
CA SER A 530 7.83 -28.49 -1.07
C SER A 530 8.95 -27.49 -1.46
N PRO A 531 9.37 -26.58 -0.56
CA PRO A 531 10.45 -25.60 -0.78
C PRO A 531 11.79 -26.16 -1.24
N GLY A 532 12.07 -27.44 -0.97
CA GLY A 532 13.28 -28.14 -1.44
C GLY A 532 13.17 -28.70 -2.86
N SER A 533 11.98 -28.66 -3.47
CA SER A 533 11.72 -29.23 -4.79
C SER A 533 12.18 -28.30 -5.91
N ARG A 534 12.89 -28.85 -6.91
CA ARG A 534 13.20 -28.13 -8.15
C ARG A 534 11.92 -27.73 -8.91
N THR A 535 10.84 -28.48 -8.72
CA THR A 535 9.54 -28.22 -9.32
C THR A 535 8.94 -26.92 -8.78
N LEU A 536 9.03 -26.65 -7.47
CA LEU A 536 8.48 -25.44 -6.88
C LEU A 536 9.11 -24.16 -7.44
N ALA A 537 10.43 -24.13 -7.58
CA ALA A 537 11.13 -22.95 -8.10
C ALA A 537 10.62 -22.57 -9.51
N ALA A 538 10.45 -23.56 -10.39
CA ALA A 538 9.92 -23.35 -11.74
C ALA A 538 8.47 -22.84 -11.73
N ILE A 539 7.63 -23.35 -10.81
CA ILE A 539 6.25 -22.89 -10.63
C ILE A 539 6.24 -21.41 -10.24
N LEU A 540 7.02 -21.03 -9.22
CA LEU A 540 7.04 -19.67 -8.70
C LEU A 540 7.60 -18.65 -9.70
N ASP A 541 8.65 -18.98 -10.43
CA ASP A 541 9.22 -18.10 -11.47
C ASP A 541 8.22 -17.86 -12.60
N THR A 542 7.49 -18.91 -13.01
CA THR A 542 6.46 -18.79 -14.05
C THR A 542 5.28 -17.94 -13.59
N LEU A 543 4.78 -18.18 -12.37
CA LEU A 543 3.70 -17.37 -11.79
C LEU A 543 4.11 -15.89 -11.66
N ARG A 544 5.35 -15.63 -11.23
CA ARG A 544 5.89 -14.27 -11.16
C ARG A 544 5.94 -13.60 -12.52
N GLY A 545 6.47 -14.27 -13.55
CA GLY A 545 6.49 -13.75 -14.91
C GLY A 545 5.09 -13.46 -15.45
N MET A 546 4.09 -14.28 -15.11
CA MET A 546 2.69 -14.04 -15.48
C MET A 546 2.11 -12.80 -14.76
N ILE A 547 2.39 -12.66 -13.46
CA ILE A 547 1.98 -11.50 -12.67
C ILE A 547 2.61 -10.22 -13.24
N GLU A 548 3.92 -10.21 -13.43
CA GLU A 548 4.67 -9.06 -13.97
C GLU A 548 4.22 -8.71 -15.40
N ALA A 549 3.94 -9.70 -16.24
CA ALA A 549 3.36 -9.47 -17.57
C ALA A 549 1.95 -8.88 -17.51
N ASN A 550 1.14 -9.28 -16.52
CA ASN A 550 -0.18 -8.69 -16.28
C ASN A 550 -0.07 -7.23 -15.78
N GLN A 551 1.01 -6.86 -15.08
CA GLN A 551 1.29 -5.47 -14.67
C GLN A 551 1.54 -4.52 -15.85
N ALA A 552 1.88 -5.01 -17.04
CA ALA A 552 2.08 -4.18 -18.24
C ALA A 552 0.78 -3.52 -18.76
N ARG A 553 -0.40 -3.93 -18.27
CA ARG A 553 -1.70 -3.28 -18.54
C ARG A 553 -2.25 -2.55 -17.31
N ARG A 554 -1.50 -1.59 -16.75
CA ARG A 554 -2.10 -0.66 -15.78
C ARG A 554 -3.09 0.25 -16.50
N LYS A 555 -4.37 0.18 -16.11
CA LYS A 555 -5.34 1.23 -16.48
C LYS A 555 -4.78 2.58 -16.01
N PRO A 556 -4.67 3.60 -16.88
CA PRO A 556 -4.32 4.94 -16.46
C PRO A 556 -5.21 5.36 -15.29
N LYS A 557 -4.61 5.69 -14.15
CA LYS A 557 -5.34 6.01 -12.94
C LYS A 557 -4.64 7.14 -12.19
N ILE A 558 -5.44 8.12 -11.80
CA ILE A 558 -5.02 9.23 -10.94
C ILE A 558 -4.85 8.73 -9.49
N ALA A 559 -3.88 9.27 -8.76
CA ALA A 559 -3.68 8.96 -7.36
C ALA A 559 -4.97 9.17 -6.54
N LYS A 560 -5.24 8.28 -5.57
CA LYS A 560 -6.47 8.35 -4.74
C LYS A 560 -6.54 9.72 -4.07
N GLY A 561 -7.63 10.46 -4.31
CA GLY A 561 -7.86 11.77 -3.72
C GLY A 561 -7.24 12.95 -4.49
N ALA A 562 -6.57 12.72 -5.62
CA ALA A 562 -6.18 13.75 -6.59
C ALA A 562 -7.11 13.73 -7.80
N ARG A 563 -7.07 14.78 -8.62
CA ARG A 563 -7.88 14.90 -9.84
C ARG A 563 -7.20 15.78 -10.89
N ASP A 564 -7.48 15.48 -12.14
CA ASP A 564 -7.21 16.38 -13.26
C ASP A 564 -8.33 17.41 -13.36
N PHE A 565 -8.01 18.59 -13.91
CA PHE A 565 -8.97 19.66 -14.15
C PHE A 565 -9.12 19.85 -15.66
N LEU A 566 -10.36 19.80 -16.13
CA LEU A 566 -10.67 19.99 -17.56
C LEU A 566 -10.60 21.48 -17.96
N PRO A 567 -10.50 21.81 -19.26
CA PRO A 567 -10.35 23.19 -19.72
C PRO A 567 -11.44 24.15 -19.24
N ASP A 568 -12.70 23.70 -19.23
CA ASP A 568 -13.84 24.46 -18.68
C ASP A 568 -13.64 24.77 -17.20
N GLN A 569 -13.27 23.76 -16.40
CA GLN A 569 -13.00 23.91 -14.97
C GLN A 569 -11.83 24.86 -14.73
N MET A 570 -10.76 24.77 -15.52
CA MET A 570 -9.60 25.64 -15.40
C MET A 570 -9.93 27.10 -15.71
N THR A 571 -10.81 27.35 -16.69
CA THR A 571 -11.30 28.71 -16.99
C THR A 571 -12.03 29.32 -15.79
N ILE A 572 -12.92 28.54 -15.17
CA ILE A 572 -13.71 28.97 -14.01
C ILE A 572 -12.79 29.24 -12.81
N ARG A 573 -11.82 28.34 -12.59
CA ARG A 573 -10.80 28.47 -11.54
C ARG A 573 -9.94 29.71 -11.73
N GLY A 574 -9.48 29.97 -12.95
CA GLY A 574 -8.70 31.16 -13.29
C GLY A 574 -9.42 32.44 -12.88
N LYS A 575 -10.70 32.59 -13.27
CA LYS A 575 -11.51 33.77 -12.91
C LYS A 575 -11.65 33.97 -11.41
N ALA A 576 -11.88 32.88 -10.67
CA ALA A 576 -11.98 32.93 -9.21
C ALA A 576 -10.64 33.30 -8.55
N PHE A 577 -9.52 32.74 -9.03
CA PHE A 577 -8.18 33.12 -8.55
C PHE A 577 -7.87 34.58 -8.84
N ASP A 578 -8.23 35.09 -10.03
CA ASP A 578 -8.02 36.50 -10.39
C ASP A 578 -8.81 37.42 -9.46
N LEU A 579 -10.06 37.09 -9.18
CA LEU A 579 -10.91 37.84 -8.26
C LEU A 579 -10.32 37.89 -6.85
N ILE A 580 -9.94 36.73 -6.31
CA ILE A 580 -9.32 36.63 -4.99
C ILE A 580 -8.01 37.41 -4.94
N THR A 581 -7.17 37.27 -5.97
CA THR A 581 -5.90 37.99 -6.09
C THR A 581 -6.11 39.50 -6.18
N ARG A 582 -7.16 39.98 -6.87
CA ARG A 582 -7.52 41.40 -6.92
C ARG A 582 -7.85 41.94 -5.53
N VAL A 583 -8.64 41.20 -4.72
CA VAL A 583 -8.95 41.63 -3.35
C VAL A 583 -7.69 41.64 -2.47
N PHE A 584 -6.86 40.59 -2.53
CA PHE A 584 -5.59 40.57 -1.80
C PHE A 584 -4.68 41.76 -2.16
N LYS A 585 -4.55 42.08 -3.46
CA LYS A 585 -3.77 43.24 -3.93
C LYS A 585 -4.41 44.58 -3.56
N ARG A 586 -5.75 44.68 -3.54
CA ARG A 586 -6.50 45.86 -3.07
C ARG A 586 -6.15 46.21 -1.62
N HIS A 587 -5.94 45.17 -0.80
CA HIS A 587 -5.47 45.30 0.57
C HIS A 587 -3.95 45.43 0.70
N GLY A 588 -3.20 45.56 -0.39
CA GLY A 588 -1.75 45.78 -0.36
C GLY A 588 -0.93 44.58 0.13
N ALA A 589 -1.46 43.36 0.02
CA ALA A 589 -0.73 42.16 0.38
C ALA A 589 0.31 41.80 -0.70
N VAL A 590 1.53 41.46 -0.28
CA VAL A 590 2.59 40.97 -1.18
C VAL A 590 2.43 39.47 -1.45
N SER A 591 2.89 38.98 -2.61
CA SER A 591 2.88 37.56 -2.91
C SER A 591 4.21 36.91 -2.54
N ILE A 592 4.15 35.72 -1.95
CA ILE A 592 5.31 34.85 -1.73
C ILE A 592 4.99 33.45 -2.25
N ASP A 593 6.03 32.63 -2.45
CA ASP A 593 5.88 31.20 -2.65
C ASP A 593 6.94 30.43 -1.84
N THR A 594 6.62 29.19 -1.50
CA THR A 594 7.50 28.28 -0.75
C THR A 594 7.61 26.95 -1.50
N PRO A 595 8.68 26.17 -1.28
CA PRO A 595 8.78 24.83 -1.84
C PRO A 595 7.55 23.97 -1.50
N VAL A 596 7.23 23.02 -2.38
CA VAL A 596 6.09 22.10 -2.17
C VAL A 596 6.32 21.11 -1.03
N PHE A 597 7.59 20.83 -0.73
CA PHE A 597 8.04 20.02 0.39
C PHE A 597 8.86 20.87 1.36
N GLU A 598 8.74 20.55 2.65
CA GLU A 598 9.54 21.12 3.73
C GLU A 598 10.36 20.00 4.37
N LEU A 599 11.37 20.36 5.17
CA LEU A 599 12.01 19.39 6.06
C LEU A 599 10.96 18.77 6.98
N ARG A 600 10.98 17.44 7.15
CA ARG A 600 9.97 16.73 7.96
C ARG A 600 9.86 17.30 9.38
N GLU A 601 10.97 17.68 9.97
CA GLU A 601 11.03 18.31 11.30
C GLU A 601 10.33 19.68 11.37
N THR A 602 10.25 20.41 10.25
CA THR A 602 9.53 21.70 10.18
C THR A 602 8.03 21.49 10.39
N LEU A 603 7.49 20.38 9.92
CA LEU A 603 6.05 20.06 10.00
C LEU A 603 5.68 19.22 11.23
N THR A 604 6.65 18.53 11.84
CA THR A 604 6.40 17.62 12.96
C THR A 604 6.03 18.38 14.24
N GLY A 605 4.96 17.95 14.93
CA GLY A 605 4.56 18.50 16.22
C GLY A 605 3.80 19.84 16.16
N LYS A 606 3.46 20.34 14.96
CA LYS A 606 2.70 21.60 14.78
C LYS A 606 1.18 21.39 14.64
N TYR A 607 0.77 20.22 14.16
CA TYR A 607 -0.62 19.93 13.77
C TYR A 607 -1.36 19.00 14.74
N GLY A 608 -0.78 18.70 15.91
CA GLY A 608 -1.40 17.77 16.85
C GLY A 608 -1.62 16.38 16.23
N GLU A 609 -2.84 15.83 16.35
CA GLU A 609 -3.22 14.51 15.82
C GLU A 609 -3.13 14.44 14.29
N ASP A 610 -3.34 15.56 13.59
CA ASP A 610 -3.31 15.65 12.13
C ASP A 610 -1.90 15.46 11.54
N SER A 611 -0.85 15.50 12.37
CA SER A 611 0.53 15.24 11.93
C SER A 611 0.69 13.86 11.27
N LYS A 612 -0.17 12.88 11.63
CA LYS A 612 -0.18 11.53 11.03
C LYS A 612 -0.63 11.52 9.57
N LEU A 613 -1.26 12.60 9.11
CA LEU A 613 -1.84 12.73 7.78
C LEU A 613 -0.88 13.40 6.78
N ILE A 614 0.38 13.62 7.15
CA ILE A 614 1.39 14.22 6.27
C ILE A 614 1.92 13.20 5.25
N TYR A 615 2.16 13.65 4.02
CA TYR A 615 2.84 12.87 2.99
C TYR A 615 4.35 12.99 3.14
N ASP A 616 5.02 11.88 3.48
CA ASP A 616 6.47 11.80 3.52
C ASP A 616 7.03 11.36 2.17
N LEU A 617 8.18 11.94 1.79
CA LEU A 617 8.96 11.49 0.64
C LEU A 617 9.81 10.28 1.03
N ALA A 618 10.13 9.43 0.04
CA ALA A 618 10.99 8.28 0.27
C ALA A 618 12.40 8.72 0.66
N ASP A 619 13.02 8.03 1.61
CA ASP A 619 14.42 8.23 1.95
C ASP A 619 15.31 7.73 0.82
N GLN A 620 16.07 8.65 0.23
CA GLN A 620 17.00 8.40 -0.87
C GLN A 620 18.46 8.67 -0.46
N GLY A 621 18.76 8.67 0.85
CA GLY A 621 20.10 8.90 1.40
C GLY A 621 20.44 10.37 1.65
N GLY A 622 19.44 11.24 1.72
CA GLY A 622 19.57 12.68 1.94
C GLY A 622 18.70 13.20 3.10
N GLU A 623 18.27 14.46 3.02
CA GLU A 623 17.37 15.07 4.00
C GLU A 623 15.98 14.42 3.96
N LEU A 624 15.34 14.29 5.13
CA LEU A 624 13.98 13.74 5.22
C LEU A 624 12.97 14.84 4.96
N LEU A 625 12.18 14.66 3.91
CA LEU A 625 11.26 15.67 3.38
C LEU A 625 9.80 15.19 3.47
N SER A 626 8.90 16.16 3.61
CA SER A 626 7.46 15.94 3.63
C SER A 626 6.74 17.03 2.84
N LEU A 627 5.65 16.67 2.14
CA LEU A 627 4.82 17.66 1.46
C LEU A 627 4.11 18.55 2.47
N ARG A 628 3.99 19.84 2.15
CA ARG A 628 3.31 20.82 3.00
C ARG A 628 1.84 20.47 3.23
N TYR A 629 1.43 20.46 4.49
CA TYR A 629 0.06 20.18 4.93
C TYR A 629 -0.86 21.40 4.79
N ASP A 630 -0.29 22.59 4.98
CA ASP A 630 -0.90 23.90 4.81
C ASP A 630 0.10 24.92 4.24
N LEU A 631 -0.29 26.20 4.18
CA LEU A 631 0.59 27.32 3.82
C LEU A 631 1.00 28.18 5.05
N THR A 632 0.38 27.96 6.21
CA THR A 632 0.63 28.74 7.43
C THR A 632 1.95 28.36 8.10
N VAL A 633 2.27 27.07 8.23
CA VAL A 633 3.55 26.62 8.82
C VAL A 633 4.75 26.97 7.92
N PRO A 634 4.71 26.75 6.59
CA PRO A 634 5.73 27.26 5.68
C PRO A 634 5.95 28.78 5.80
N PHE A 635 4.87 29.53 6.01
CA PHE A 635 4.96 30.98 6.23
C PHE A 635 5.60 31.34 7.57
N ALA A 636 5.26 30.64 8.66
CA ALA A 636 5.91 30.87 9.95
C ALA A 636 7.42 30.60 9.89
N ARG A 637 7.83 29.52 9.21
CA ARG A 637 9.23 29.23 8.90
C ARG A 637 9.85 30.33 8.03
N TYR A 638 9.13 30.85 7.04
CA TYR A 638 9.59 31.97 6.18
C TYR A 638 9.91 33.22 6.98
N VAL A 639 8.97 33.65 7.84
CA VAL A 639 9.16 34.82 8.70
C VAL A 639 10.36 34.63 9.62
N ALA A 640 10.49 33.46 10.23
CA ALA A 640 11.60 33.13 11.12
C ALA A 640 12.96 33.13 10.40
N LEU A 641 13.06 32.44 9.26
CA LEU A 641 14.32 32.30 8.51
C LEU A 641 14.82 33.65 7.97
N HIS A 642 13.91 34.48 7.46
CA HIS A 642 14.27 35.76 6.86
C HIS A 642 14.23 36.92 7.86
N SER A 643 13.88 36.67 9.12
CA SER A 643 13.75 37.70 10.16
C SER A 643 12.85 38.86 9.71
N VAL A 644 11.75 38.54 9.04
CA VAL A 644 10.83 39.52 8.48
C VAL A 644 10.11 40.20 9.65
N GLY A 645 10.36 41.50 9.86
CA GLY A 645 9.77 42.22 11.00
C GLY A 645 8.24 42.24 10.94
N ASN A 646 7.70 42.96 9.93
CA ASN A 646 6.27 43.08 9.69
C ASN A 646 6.00 42.74 8.22
N ILE A 647 4.98 41.91 7.95
CA ILE A 647 4.61 41.52 6.59
C ILE A 647 3.12 41.22 6.50
N LYS A 648 2.49 41.70 5.43
CA LYS A 648 1.14 41.30 5.00
C LYS A 648 1.27 40.62 3.65
N ARG A 649 0.96 39.32 3.59
CA ARG A 649 1.17 38.49 2.40
C ARG A 649 -0.08 37.74 1.98
N TYR A 650 -0.09 37.29 0.73
CA TYR A 650 -0.98 36.24 0.27
C TYR A 650 -0.18 35.12 -0.42
N GLN A 651 -0.70 33.89 -0.37
CA GLN A 651 -0.16 32.73 -1.08
C GLN A 651 -1.30 31.86 -1.58
N ILE A 652 -1.31 31.55 -2.88
CA ILE A 652 -2.28 30.65 -3.51
C ILE A 652 -1.52 29.44 -4.03
N ALA A 653 -1.68 28.30 -3.38
CA ALA A 653 -0.92 27.12 -3.75
C ALA A 653 -1.61 25.81 -3.33
N ARG A 654 -1.14 24.70 -3.89
CA ARG A 654 -1.61 23.35 -3.52
C ARG A 654 -1.01 22.88 -2.21
N VAL A 655 -1.80 22.15 -1.44
CA VAL A 655 -1.43 21.48 -0.20
C VAL A 655 -1.86 20.01 -0.21
N TYR A 656 -1.24 19.21 0.65
CA TYR A 656 -1.34 17.75 0.59
C TYR A 656 -1.68 17.15 1.95
N ARG A 657 -2.82 16.46 2.03
CA ARG A 657 -3.31 15.81 3.25
C ARG A 657 -3.71 14.38 2.95
N ARG A 658 -3.16 13.40 3.68
CA ARG A 658 -3.46 11.96 3.53
C ARG A 658 -4.82 11.55 4.11
N ASP A 659 -5.77 12.47 4.00
CA ASP A 659 -7.10 12.29 4.54
C ASP A 659 -7.87 11.18 3.82
N GLN A 660 -8.95 10.67 4.41
CA GLN A 660 -9.86 9.78 3.69
C GLN A 660 -10.72 10.64 2.75
N PRO A 661 -10.53 10.51 1.41
CA PRO A 661 -11.15 11.43 0.46
C PRO A 661 -12.66 11.16 0.37
N GLN A 662 -13.44 12.24 0.34
CA GLN A 662 -14.88 12.21 0.07
C GLN A 662 -15.13 13.09 -1.15
N MET A 663 -15.02 12.50 -2.34
CA MET A 663 -15.08 13.23 -3.61
C MET A 663 -16.39 14.02 -3.75
N ASN A 664 -17.51 13.43 -3.37
CA ASN A 664 -18.84 14.05 -3.44
C ASN A 664 -19.04 15.20 -2.43
N ARG A 665 -18.14 15.35 -1.45
CA ARG A 665 -18.19 16.39 -0.40
C ARG A 665 -17.02 17.38 -0.50
N GLY A 666 -16.27 17.34 -1.60
CA GLY A 666 -15.15 18.25 -1.87
C GLY A 666 -13.93 18.05 -0.96
N ARG A 667 -13.75 16.85 -0.37
CA ARG A 667 -12.61 16.53 0.49
C ARG A 667 -11.59 15.71 -0.28
N PHE A 668 -10.51 16.36 -0.68
CA PHE A 668 -9.44 15.81 -1.51
C PHE A 668 -8.14 15.63 -0.73
N ARG A 669 -7.20 14.88 -1.31
CA ARG A 669 -5.85 14.75 -0.76
C ARG A 669 -4.87 15.78 -1.33
N GLU A 670 -5.15 16.28 -2.52
CA GLU A 670 -4.49 17.42 -3.14
C GLU A 670 -5.56 18.47 -3.43
N PHE A 671 -5.36 19.70 -2.96
CA PHE A 671 -6.27 20.80 -3.22
C PHE A 671 -5.58 22.16 -3.02
N PHE A 672 -6.18 23.23 -3.55
CA PHE A 672 -5.69 24.58 -3.34
C PHE A 672 -6.13 25.18 -2.00
N GLN A 673 -5.22 25.93 -1.38
CA GLN A 673 -5.52 26.94 -0.37
C GLN A 673 -5.19 28.32 -0.91
N CYS A 674 -5.98 29.31 -0.51
CA CYS A 674 -5.76 30.73 -0.82
C CYS A 674 -5.65 31.48 0.49
N ASP A 675 -4.43 31.72 0.94
CA ASP A 675 -4.15 32.25 2.26
C ASP A 675 -3.80 33.74 2.18
N LEU A 676 -4.29 34.53 3.13
CA LEU A 676 -3.84 35.89 3.42
C LEU A 676 -3.50 36.00 4.90
N ASP A 677 -2.31 36.50 5.20
CA ASP A 677 -1.78 36.57 6.56
C ASP A 677 -1.08 37.89 6.82
N ILE A 678 -1.25 38.39 8.05
CA ILE A 678 -0.61 39.60 8.57
C ILE A 678 0.21 39.18 9.78
N ALA A 679 1.53 39.28 9.67
CA ALA A 679 2.49 39.03 10.75
C ALA A 679 3.15 40.34 11.18
N GLY A 680 3.31 40.53 12.49
CA GLY A 680 3.92 41.71 13.08
C GLY A 680 3.19 42.20 14.34
N ALA A 681 3.84 43.09 15.07
CA ALA A 681 3.25 43.72 16.24
C ALA A 681 2.44 44.97 15.83
N TYR A 682 1.14 44.95 16.12
CA TYR A 682 0.18 46.01 15.79
C TYR A 682 -0.74 46.29 16.98
N PRO A 683 -1.48 47.42 16.98
CA PRO A 683 -2.56 47.65 17.92
C PRO A 683 -3.58 46.51 17.91
N SER A 684 -4.15 46.23 19.09
CA SER A 684 -5.05 45.09 19.29
C SER A 684 -6.21 45.09 18.29
N MET A 685 -6.51 43.93 17.73
CA MET A 685 -7.64 43.63 16.84
C MET A 685 -7.68 44.35 15.49
N VAL A 686 -6.72 45.22 15.17
CA VAL A 686 -6.70 45.93 13.87
C VAL A 686 -6.47 44.95 12.70
N PRO A 687 -5.43 44.09 12.71
CA PRO A 687 -5.23 43.12 11.62
C PRO A 687 -6.35 42.08 11.54
N ASP A 688 -6.91 41.66 12.68
CA ASP A 688 -7.99 40.67 12.76
C ASP A 688 -9.25 41.16 12.05
N ALA A 689 -9.60 42.43 12.26
CA ALA A 689 -10.72 43.07 11.58
C ALA A 689 -10.47 43.21 10.07
N GLU A 690 -9.25 43.56 9.64
CA GLU A 690 -8.90 43.64 8.20
C GLU A 690 -9.02 42.27 7.52
N VAL A 691 -8.52 41.21 8.15
CA VAL A 691 -8.59 39.84 7.60
C VAL A 691 -10.04 39.41 7.37
N LEU A 692 -10.95 39.74 8.29
CA LEU A 692 -12.37 39.46 8.07
C LEU A 692 -13.02 40.36 7.02
N LYS A 693 -12.58 41.62 6.89
CA LYS A 693 -13.04 42.46 5.78
C LYS A 693 -12.67 41.84 4.43
N VAL A 694 -11.43 41.39 4.28
CA VAL A 694 -10.95 40.67 3.08
C VAL A 694 -11.82 39.44 2.80
N LEU A 695 -12.08 38.62 3.83
CA LEU A 695 -12.92 37.44 3.69
C LEU A 695 -14.34 37.79 3.19
N VAL A 696 -14.97 38.79 3.80
CA VAL A 696 -16.32 39.23 3.42
C VAL A 696 -16.35 39.77 1.99
N GLU A 697 -15.36 40.57 1.59
CA GLU A 697 -15.24 41.07 0.20
C GLU A 697 -15.09 39.93 -0.80
N ILE A 698 -14.20 38.96 -0.54
CA ILE A 698 -14.00 37.81 -1.43
C ILE A 698 -15.31 37.03 -1.61
N LEU A 699 -15.99 36.68 -0.51
CA LEU A 699 -17.21 35.88 -0.59
C LEU A 699 -18.37 36.63 -1.25
N ALA A 700 -18.47 37.95 -1.05
CA ALA A 700 -19.44 38.79 -1.73
C ALA A 700 -19.16 38.90 -3.24
N ASP A 701 -17.90 39.13 -3.62
CA ASP A 701 -17.47 39.29 -5.01
C ASP A 701 -17.61 37.97 -5.80
N LEU A 702 -17.42 36.82 -5.15
CA LEU A 702 -17.60 35.49 -5.77
C LEU A 702 -19.06 35.15 -6.12
N ARG A 703 -20.05 35.82 -5.50
CA ARG A 703 -21.50 35.65 -5.77
C ARG A 703 -22.02 34.21 -5.68
N ILE A 704 -21.49 33.42 -4.76
CA ILE A 704 -21.82 31.99 -4.56
C ILE A 704 -23.04 31.73 -3.66
N GLY A 705 -23.82 32.77 -3.34
CA GLY A 705 -24.99 32.73 -2.46
C GLY A 705 -24.76 33.44 -1.12
N GLU A 706 -25.76 33.40 -0.25
CA GLU A 706 -25.65 33.98 1.09
C GLU A 706 -24.70 33.14 1.97
N PHE A 707 -23.88 33.83 2.75
CA PHE A 707 -22.94 33.19 3.67
C PHE A 707 -23.07 33.76 5.08
N GLU A 708 -22.48 33.04 6.02
CA GLU A 708 -22.33 33.43 7.41
C GLU A 708 -20.89 33.15 7.85
N VAL A 709 -20.28 34.10 8.56
CA VAL A 709 -18.95 33.94 9.17
C VAL A 709 -19.15 33.71 10.66
N LYS A 710 -19.02 32.45 11.07
CA LYS A 710 -18.98 32.08 12.48
C LYS A 710 -17.65 32.54 13.08
N LEU A 711 -17.71 33.15 14.24
CA LEU A 711 -16.55 33.67 14.95
C LEU A 711 -16.59 33.21 16.40
N SER A 712 -15.42 32.88 16.94
CA SER A 712 -15.21 32.59 18.35
C SER A 712 -13.84 33.10 18.79
N HIS A 713 -13.51 32.92 20.07
CA HIS A 713 -12.24 33.32 20.65
C HIS A 713 -11.66 32.21 21.52
N ARG A 714 -10.38 31.88 21.32
CA ARG A 714 -9.71 30.82 22.07
C ARG A 714 -9.76 31.04 23.58
N ARG A 715 -9.63 32.28 24.03
CA ARG A 715 -9.74 32.63 25.47
C ARG A 715 -11.14 32.45 26.03
N LEU A 716 -12.21 32.65 25.24
CA LEU A 716 -13.58 32.34 25.67
C LEU A 716 -13.76 30.83 25.86
N LEU A 717 -13.24 30.04 24.92
CA LEU A 717 -13.27 28.57 25.03
C LEU A 717 -12.49 28.10 26.28
N ASN A 718 -11.31 28.68 26.56
CA ASN A 718 -10.55 28.38 27.77
C ASN A 718 -11.35 28.73 29.04
N ALA A 719 -11.92 29.93 29.10
CA ALA A 719 -12.73 30.38 30.23
C ALA A 719 -13.94 29.47 30.47
N MET A 720 -14.67 29.12 29.42
CA MET A 720 -15.84 28.24 29.48
C MET A 720 -15.49 26.86 30.06
N LEU A 721 -14.40 26.25 29.61
CA LEU A 721 -13.98 24.94 30.09
C LEU A 721 -13.45 24.99 31.53
N ASP A 722 -12.77 26.07 31.93
CA ASP A 722 -12.30 26.26 33.30
C ASP A 722 -13.48 26.47 34.27
N ILE A 723 -14.44 27.34 33.91
CA ILE A 723 -15.68 27.57 34.68
C ILE A 723 -16.49 26.27 34.85
N ALA A 724 -16.54 25.44 33.81
CA ALA A 724 -17.20 24.14 33.85
C ALA A 724 -16.43 23.08 34.68
N GLY A 725 -15.20 23.37 35.13
CA GLY A 725 -14.38 22.47 35.94
C GLY A 725 -13.71 21.35 35.14
N VAL A 726 -13.44 21.58 33.86
CA VAL A 726 -12.78 20.58 33.00
C VAL A 726 -11.30 20.46 33.39
N PRO A 727 -10.81 19.25 33.73
CA PRO A 727 -9.39 19.06 34.03
C PRO A 727 -8.50 19.40 32.82
N ALA A 728 -7.35 20.02 33.07
CA ALA A 728 -6.42 20.44 32.00
C ALA A 728 -6.02 19.30 31.05
N GLN A 729 -5.89 18.06 31.56
CA GLN A 729 -5.54 16.89 30.74
C GLN A 729 -6.66 16.49 29.77
N LYS A 730 -7.91 16.90 30.04
CA LYS A 730 -9.09 16.59 29.21
C LYS A 730 -9.47 17.72 28.26
N PHE A 731 -8.76 18.85 28.29
CA PHE A 731 -9.07 20.02 27.49
C PHE A 731 -9.21 19.69 25.99
N LYS A 732 -8.21 19.02 25.39
CA LYS A 732 -8.22 18.66 23.96
C LYS A 732 -9.34 17.66 23.61
N PRO A 733 -9.49 16.52 24.32
CA PRO A 733 -10.63 15.63 24.10
C PRO A 733 -11.98 16.34 24.15
N ILE A 734 -12.20 17.24 25.12
CA ILE A 734 -13.47 17.95 25.26
C ILE A 734 -13.70 18.96 24.13
N CYS A 735 -12.68 19.72 23.72
CA CYS A 735 -12.78 20.58 22.53
C CYS A 735 -13.17 19.78 21.28
N SER A 736 -12.62 18.56 21.12
CA SER A 736 -12.99 17.66 20.03
C SER A 736 -14.44 17.16 20.11
N ALA A 737 -15.04 17.04 21.30
CA ALA A 737 -16.47 16.75 21.42
C ALA A 737 -17.31 17.99 21.04
N ILE A 738 -16.93 19.17 21.52
CA ILE A 738 -17.63 20.43 21.21
C ILE A 738 -17.69 20.67 19.70
N ASP A 739 -16.59 20.40 18.98
CA ASP A 739 -16.54 20.56 17.51
C ASP A 739 -17.65 19.78 16.78
N LYS A 740 -18.11 18.66 17.34
CA LYS A 740 -19.16 17.83 16.73
C LYS A 740 -20.56 18.46 16.80
N LEU A 741 -20.76 19.52 17.59
CA LEU A 741 -22.05 20.25 17.65
C LEU A 741 -22.44 20.86 16.31
N ASP A 742 -21.52 20.96 15.35
CA ASP A 742 -21.84 21.37 14.00
C ASP A 742 -22.67 20.34 13.21
N LYS A 743 -22.64 19.07 13.62
CA LYS A 743 -23.26 17.92 12.93
C LYS A 743 -24.19 17.12 13.84
N GLU A 744 -23.94 17.12 15.13
CA GLU A 744 -24.63 16.30 16.13
C GLU A 744 -25.39 17.18 17.12
N PRO A 745 -26.55 16.73 17.60
CA PRO A 745 -27.29 17.44 18.63
C PRO A 745 -26.55 17.40 19.97
N TRP A 746 -26.85 18.37 20.85
CA TRP A 746 -26.22 18.51 22.16
C TRP A 746 -26.26 17.23 23.00
N GLU A 747 -27.35 16.49 22.95
CA GLU A 747 -27.55 15.26 23.72
C GLU A 747 -26.53 14.17 23.36
N ALA A 748 -26.19 14.05 22.07
CA ALA A 748 -25.19 13.09 21.59
C ALA A 748 -23.78 13.51 22.05
N VAL A 749 -23.45 14.79 21.87
CA VAL A 749 -22.16 15.37 22.29
C VAL A 749 -21.96 15.25 23.80
N ARG A 750 -23.00 15.53 24.59
CA ARG A 750 -23.00 15.35 26.04
C ARG A 750 -22.75 13.89 26.43
N SER A 751 -23.43 12.95 25.76
CA SER A 751 -23.25 11.52 26.00
C SER A 751 -21.81 11.06 25.74
N GLU A 752 -21.17 11.55 24.68
CA GLU A 752 -19.75 11.29 24.40
C GLU A 752 -18.84 11.88 25.49
N MET A 753 -19.07 13.13 25.91
CA MET A 753 -18.25 13.77 26.95
C MET A 753 -18.28 12.99 28.26
N VAL A 754 -19.46 12.50 28.67
CA VAL A 754 -19.64 11.77 29.92
C VAL A 754 -19.20 10.31 29.78
N GLY A 755 -19.72 9.59 28.79
CA GLY A 755 -19.54 8.15 28.66
C GLY A 755 -18.16 7.73 28.15
N GLU A 756 -17.60 8.47 27.20
CA GLU A 756 -16.33 8.09 26.53
C GLU A 756 -15.15 8.89 27.07
N LYS A 757 -15.32 10.19 27.28
CA LYS A 757 -14.24 11.10 27.73
C LYS A 757 -14.17 11.22 29.26
N GLY A 758 -15.13 10.62 29.97
CA GLY A 758 -15.18 10.51 31.42
C GLY A 758 -15.30 11.86 32.14
N LEU A 759 -15.97 12.84 31.52
CA LEU A 759 -16.31 14.09 32.19
C LEU A 759 -17.51 13.86 33.13
N THR A 760 -17.59 14.63 34.22
CA THR A 760 -18.76 14.54 35.11
C THR A 760 -20.00 15.10 34.40
N PRO A 761 -21.21 14.56 34.66
CA PRO A 761 -22.45 15.08 34.09
C PRO A 761 -22.64 16.57 34.36
N GLU A 762 -22.31 17.04 35.55
CA GLU A 762 -22.45 18.43 35.97
C GLU A 762 -21.53 19.37 35.17
N SER A 763 -20.29 18.94 34.91
CA SER A 763 -19.36 19.71 34.07
C SER A 763 -19.82 19.73 32.61
N ALA A 764 -20.35 18.62 32.10
CA ALA A 764 -20.90 18.57 30.75
C ALA A 764 -22.11 19.50 30.61
N ASP A 765 -23.01 19.51 31.58
CA ASP A 765 -24.20 20.40 31.58
C ASP A 765 -23.82 21.87 31.63
N ARG A 766 -22.82 22.26 32.44
CA ARG A 766 -22.29 23.63 32.46
C ARG A 766 -21.65 24.04 31.13
N ILE A 767 -20.94 23.14 30.44
CA ILE A 767 -20.46 23.40 29.08
C ILE A 767 -21.66 23.69 28.17
N GLY A 768 -22.73 22.89 28.28
CA GLY A 768 -23.97 23.04 27.51
C GLY A 768 -24.61 24.41 27.63
N GLU A 769 -24.69 24.95 28.84
CA GLU A 769 -25.28 26.28 29.11
C GLU A 769 -24.54 27.41 28.35
N MET A 770 -23.23 27.28 28.16
CA MET A 770 -22.39 28.31 27.53
C MET A 770 -22.14 28.06 26.04
N VAL A 771 -21.92 26.81 25.63
CA VAL A 771 -21.46 26.45 24.27
C VAL A 771 -22.54 26.63 23.21
N VAL A 772 -23.82 26.59 23.61
CA VAL A 772 -24.97 26.81 22.71
C VAL A 772 -25.25 28.30 22.45
N LEU A 773 -24.53 29.20 23.13
CA LEU A 773 -24.70 30.64 22.95
C LEU A 773 -24.19 31.07 21.57
N ARG A 774 -25.10 31.66 20.80
CA ARG A 774 -24.85 32.12 19.43
C ARG A 774 -25.75 33.31 19.09
N GLY A 775 -25.22 34.30 18.39
CA GLY A 775 -26.02 35.44 17.95
C GLY A 775 -25.24 36.54 17.24
N ALA A 776 -25.93 37.68 17.04
CA ALA A 776 -25.34 38.85 16.42
C ALA A 776 -24.19 39.42 17.28
N PRO A 777 -23.12 39.96 16.68
CA PRO A 777 -21.89 40.30 17.40
C PRO A 777 -22.08 41.24 18.60
N LEU A 778 -22.82 42.35 18.43
CA LEU A 778 -22.99 43.34 19.50
C LEU A 778 -23.93 42.86 20.62
N ASP A 779 -25.00 42.14 20.25
CA ASP A 779 -25.95 41.58 21.21
C ASP A 779 -25.28 40.51 22.07
N MET A 780 -24.46 39.66 21.45
CA MET A 780 -23.68 38.65 22.16
C MET A 780 -22.64 39.27 23.09
N ILE A 781 -22.02 40.39 22.73
CA ILE A 781 -21.13 41.11 23.66
C ILE A 781 -21.90 41.60 24.88
N ALA A 782 -23.11 42.15 24.70
CA ALA A 782 -23.95 42.55 25.82
C ALA A 782 -24.33 41.36 26.71
N GLN A 783 -24.72 40.23 26.10
CA GLN A 783 -25.07 39.00 26.81
C GLN A 783 -23.88 38.41 27.59
N LEU A 784 -22.71 38.29 26.96
CA LEU A 784 -21.50 37.76 27.60
C LEU A 784 -20.98 38.70 28.71
N SER A 785 -21.11 40.02 28.53
CA SER A 785 -20.77 41.00 29.56
C SER A 785 -21.70 40.91 30.78
N ALA A 786 -22.95 40.48 30.59
CA ALA A 786 -23.91 40.26 31.67
C ALA A 786 -23.79 38.86 32.32
N HIS A 787 -23.12 37.91 31.66
CA HIS A 787 -22.98 36.54 32.17
C HIS A 787 -22.07 36.53 33.42
N PRO A 788 -22.55 36.04 34.58
CA PRO A 788 -21.85 36.23 35.86
C PRO A 788 -20.50 35.52 35.95
N ASP A 789 -20.35 34.35 35.31
CA ASP A 789 -19.10 33.58 35.36
C ASP A 789 -18.08 33.99 34.29
N ILE A 790 -18.51 34.14 33.03
CA ILE A 790 -17.64 34.52 31.91
C ILE A 790 -17.04 35.92 32.09
N SER A 791 -17.86 36.91 32.49
CA SER A 791 -17.42 38.30 32.63
C SER A 791 -16.42 38.53 33.77
N LYS A 792 -16.44 37.67 34.79
CA LYS A 792 -15.52 37.74 35.94
C LYS A 792 -14.25 36.91 35.73
N HIS A 793 -14.29 35.93 34.83
CA HIS A 793 -13.12 35.12 34.50
C HIS A 793 -12.08 35.97 33.74
N PRO A 794 -10.79 35.98 34.13
CA PRO A 794 -9.78 36.85 33.51
C PRO A 794 -9.68 36.70 31.98
N GLU A 795 -9.65 35.46 31.50
CA GLU A 795 -9.62 35.16 30.06
C GLU A 795 -10.93 35.54 29.35
N GLY A 796 -12.07 35.45 30.04
CA GLY A 796 -13.38 35.78 29.50
C GLY A 796 -13.56 37.29 29.34
N ALA A 797 -13.21 38.05 30.37
CA ALA A 797 -13.20 39.51 30.34
C ALA A 797 -12.28 40.06 29.25
N ALA A 798 -11.04 39.54 29.15
CA ALA A 798 -10.09 39.97 28.13
C ALA A 798 -10.61 39.72 26.70
N ALA A 799 -11.22 38.55 26.46
CA ALA A 799 -11.80 38.23 25.17
C ALA A 799 -13.00 39.11 24.82
N ILE A 800 -13.85 39.46 25.79
CA ILE A 800 -14.98 40.38 25.58
C ILE A 800 -14.48 41.77 25.16
N GLU A 801 -13.43 42.29 25.80
CA GLU A 801 -12.83 43.58 25.41
C GLU A 801 -12.20 43.54 24.01
N GLU A 802 -11.47 42.48 23.68
CA GLU A 802 -10.89 42.26 22.36
C GLU A 802 -11.99 42.19 21.29
N LEU A 803 -13.01 41.35 21.49
CA LEU A 803 -14.13 41.23 20.54
C LEU A 803 -14.93 42.54 20.41
N ARG A 804 -15.16 43.27 21.50
CA ARG A 804 -15.83 44.60 21.44
C ARG A 804 -15.03 45.58 20.57
N THR A 805 -13.72 45.61 20.74
CA THR A 805 -12.81 46.45 19.95
C THR A 805 -12.87 46.05 18.47
N MET A 806 -12.75 44.76 18.19
CA MET A 806 -12.80 44.20 16.83
C MET A 806 -14.11 44.52 16.13
N PHE A 807 -15.26 44.28 16.78
CA PHE A 807 -16.57 44.54 16.20
C PHE A 807 -16.80 46.03 15.94
N GLY A 808 -16.24 46.92 16.77
CA GLY A 808 -16.22 48.36 16.50
C GLY A 808 -15.50 48.70 15.18
N TYR A 809 -14.33 48.10 14.93
CA TYR A 809 -13.61 48.28 13.67
C TYR A 809 -14.36 47.70 12.48
N MET A 810 -14.94 46.51 12.62
CA MET A 810 -15.72 45.87 11.56
C MET A 810 -17.00 46.63 11.22
N GLN A 811 -17.64 47.27 12.22
CA GLN A 811 -18.77 48.17 12.00
C GLN A 811 -18.33 49.41 11.20
N ALA A 812 -17.17 49.99 11.54
CA ALA A 812 -16.61 51.12 10.80
C ALA A 812 -16.23 50.78 9.35
N MET A 813 -15.88 49.52 9.07
CA MET A 813 -15.57 49.01 7.71
C MET A 813 -16.78 48.43 6.96
N ASP A 814 -17.97 48.50 7.54
CA ASP A 814 -19.21 47.94 6.99
C ASP A 814 -19.07 46.46 6.58
N CYS A 815 -18.58 45.62 7.51
CA CYS A 815 -18.44 44.17 7.30
C CYS A 815 -18.96 43.30 8.44
N LEU A 816 -19.72 43.89 9.38
CA LEU A 816 -20.27 43.17 10.54
C LEU A 816 -21.49 42.30 10.20
N GLY A 817 -22.26 42.66 9.16
CA GLY A 817 -23.54 42.03 8.80
C GLY A 817 -23.53 40.50 8.69
N PRO A 818 -22.60 39.87 7.96
CA PRO A 818 -22.56 38.41 7.81
C PRO A 818 -21.93 37.66 8.99
N VAL A 819 -21.48 38.34 10.04
CA VAL A 819 -20.74 37.73 11.16
C VAL A 819 -21.69 37.26 12.27
N CYS A 820 -21.44 36.09 12.81
CA CYS A 820 -22.15 35.51 13.95
C CYS A 820 -21.14 35.08 15.02
N LEU A 821 -21.28 35.56 16.25
CA LEU A 821 -20.49 35.06 17.38
C LEU A 821 -21.11 33.74 17.84
N ASP A 822 -20.35 32.64 17.80
CA ASP A 822 -20.80 31.26 18.02
C ASP A 822 -19.80 30.53 18.93
N LEU A 823 -20.19 30.28 20.19
CA LEU A 823 -19.31 29.67 21.19
C LEU A 823 -19.08 28.17 20.96
N SER A 824 -19.86 27.53 20.09
CA SER A 824 -19.65 26.14 19.69
C SER A 824 -18.47 25.95 18.74
N LEU A 825 -17.98 27.03 18.12
CA LEU A 825 -16.82 26.98 17.23
C LEU A 825 -15.53 26.75 18.02
N ALA A 826 -15.19 25.48 18.19
CA ALA A 826 -13.95 25.00 18.81
C ALA A 826 -12.95 24.43 17.77
N ARG A 827 -13.19 24.68 16.48
CA ARG A 827 -12.32 24.24 15.38
C ARG A 827 -10.98 24.94 15.41
N GLY A 828 -9.92 24.20 15.12
CA GLY A 828 -8.64 24.83 14.83
C GLY A 828 -7.47 23.90 15.01
N LEU A 829 -6.44 24.17 14.22
CA LEU A 829 -5.12 23.62 14.45
C LEU A 829 -4.63 24.11 15.83
N ASP A 830 -3.87 23.27 16.52
CA ASP A 830 -3.44 23.46 17.91
C ASP A 830 -2.69 24.80 18.17
N TYR A 831 -2.35 25.54 17.12
CA TYR A 831 -1.58 26.78 17.17
C TYR A 831 -2.40 28.07 17.33
N TYR A 832 -3.74 28.06 17.27
CA TYR A 832 -4.52 29.29 17.48
C TYR A 832 -4.48 29.78 18.93
N THR A 833 -4.43 31.09 19.09
CA THR A 833 -4.20 31.80 20.36
C THR A 833 -5.23 32.89 20.66
N GLY A 834 -5.94 33.39 19.65
CA GLY A 834 -6.94 34.46 19.77
C GLY A 834 -8.24 34.14 19.04
N VAL A 835 -8.71 35.05 18.19
CA VAL A 835 -9.91 34.83 17.35
C VAL A 835 -9.77 33.62 16.45
N ILE A 836 -10.90 32.97 16.21
CA ILE A 836 -11.08 31.83 15.32
C ILE A 836 -12.34 32.10 14.52
N TYR A 837 -12.32 31.86 13.21
CA TYR A 837 -13.50 32.06 12.38
C TYR A 837 -13.60 31.02 11.27
N GLU A 838 -14.84 30.75 10.87
CA GLU A 838 -15.24 29.80 9.84
C GLU A 838 -16.40 30.38 9.04
N ALA A 839 -16.26 30.46 7.72
CA ALA A 839 -17.35 30.85 6.84
C ALA A 839 -18.10 29.63 6.32
N VAL A 840 -19.43 29.71 6.29
CA VAL A 840 -20.33 28.67 5.77
C VAL A 840 -21.37 29.32 4.85
N LEU A 841 -21.89 28.55 3.89
CA LEU A 841 -23.01 29.00 3.04
C LEU A 841 -24.35 28.72 3.73
N LYS A 842 -25.27 29.67 3.65
CA LYS A 842 -26.64 29.50 4.15
C LYS A 842 -27.45 28.64 3.18
N GLY A 843 -28.29 27.75 3.73
CA GLY A 843 -29.21 26.92 2.94
C GLY A 843 -28.58 25.76 2.17
N ALA A 844 -27.25 25.60 2.20
CA ALA A 844 -26.55 24.52 1.51
C ALA A 844 -25.68 23.71 2.49
N HIS A 845 -25.85 22.39 2.53
CA HIS A 845 -25.07 21.49 3.40
C HIS A 845 -23.65 21.21 2.86
N VAL A 846 -22.91 22.26 2.51
CA VAL A 846 -21.61 22.17 1.82
C VAL A 846 -20.43 22.15 2.80
N GLY A 847 -20.65 22.52 4.07
CA GLY A 847 -19.60 22.70 5.09
C GLY A 847 -18.82 24.01 4.93
N SER A 848 -17.75 24.19 5.70
CA SER A 848 -16.85 25.36 5.66
C SER A 848 -16.35 25.75 4.26
N ILE A 849 -16.40 27.03 3.91
CA ILE A 849 -15.83 27.56 2.66
C ILE A 849 -14.61 28.46 2.89
N ALA A 850 -14.37 28.88 4.13
CA ALA A 850 -13.14 29.55 4.54
C ALA A 850 -12.94 29.37 6.05
N ALA A 851 -11.71 29.42 6.52
CA ALA A 851 -11.40 29.39 7.95
C ALA A 851 -10.10 30.15 8.24
N GLY A 852 -9.94 30.59 9.49
CA GLY A 852 -8.72 31.26 9.92
C GLY A 852 -8.76 31.66 11.38
N GLY A 853 -7.75 32.43 11.78
CA GLY A 853 -7.63 32.91 13.15
C GLY A 853 -6.25 33.49 13.48
N ARG A 854 -6.07 33.86 14.74
CA ARG A 854 -4.83 34.44 15.29
C ARG A 854 -3.92 33.38 15.92
N TYR A 855 -2.64 33.37 15.58
CA TYR A 855 -1.67 32.32 15.92
C TYR A 855 -0.28 32.87 16.35
N ASP A 856 -0.25 33.69 17.41
CA ASP A 856 0.92 34.50 17.77
C ASP A 856 2.20 33.74 18.13
N LYS A 857 2.09 32.45 18.48
CA LYS A 857 3.20 31.62 18.97
C LYS A 857 3.87 30.78 17.89
N LEU A 858 3.29 30.68 16.69
CA LEU A 858 3.77 29.72 15.68
C LEU A 858 5.17 30.08 15.15
N VAL A 859 5.41 31.36 14.88
CA VAL A 859 6.73 31.87 14.44
C VAL A 859 7.80 31.70 15.53
N GLY A 860 7.40 31.86 16.80
CA GLY A 860 8.26 31.67 17.96
C GLY A 860 8.79 30.25 18.07
N MET A 861 8.04 29.26 17.59
CA MET A 861 8.52 27.87 17.57
C MET A 861 9.68 27.61 16.59
N PHE A 862 9.96 28.53 15.65
CA PHE A 862 11.07 28.44 14.71
C PHE A 862 12.22 29.39 15.06
N SER A 863 11.91 30.59 15.54
CA SER A 863 12.90 31.64 15.80
C SER A 863 13.26 31.84 17.28
N GLY A 864 12.50 31.23 18.21
CA GLY A 864 12.58 31.49 19.65
C GLY A 864 11.96 32.84 20.08
N LYS A 865 11.48 33.66 19.13
CA LYS A 865 10.84 34.95 19.38
C LYS A 865 9.42 34.94 18.85
N ASP A 866 8.46 35.23 19.71
CA ASP A 866 7.06 35.34 19.29
C ASP A 866 6.87 36.52 18.32
N VAL A 867 6.20 36.25 17.20
CA VAL A 867 5.78 37.25 16.22
C VAL A 867 4.27 37.06 16.05
N PRO A 868 3.45 38.03 16.52
CA PRO A 868 2.01 37.95 16.39
C PRO A 868 1.57 37.81 14.94
N ALA A 869 0.58 36.97 14.68
CA ALA A 869 0.12 36.71 13.32
C ALA A 869 -1.37 36.33 13.28
N VAL A 870 -2.06 36.76 12.24
CA VAL A 870 -3.46 36.44 11.98
C VAL A 870 -3.68 36.27 10.48
N GLY A 871 -4.55 35.34 10.09
CA GLY A 871 -4.82 35.11 8.67
C GLY A 871 -6.07 34.30 8.39
N VAL A 872 -6.36 34.13 7.11
CA VAL A 872 -7.52 33.40 6.58
C VAL A 872 -7.11 32.56 5.38
N SER A 873 -7.66 31.36 5.29
CA SER A 873 -7.57 30.47 4.13
C SER A 873 -8.95 30.31 3.51
N ILE A 874 -9.07 30.59 2.21
CA ILE A 874 -10.29 30.27 1.44
C ILE A 874 -10.24 28.80 0.99
N GLY A 875 -11.26 28.04 1.36
CA GLY A 875 -11.49 26.65 0.94
C GLY A 875 -12.00 26.59 -0.50
N ILE A 876 -11.13 26.92 -1.44
CA ILE A 876 -11.52 27.26 -2.81
C ILE A 876 -12.14 26.08 -3.60
N GLU A 877 -11.84 24.82 -3.24
CA GLU A 877 -12.41 23.67 -3.98
C GLU A 877 -13.93 23.57 -3.90
N ARG A 878 -14.53 23.97 -2.76
CA ARG A 878 -16.00 24.00 -2.60
C ARG A 878 -16.61 25.16 -3.38
N VAL A 879 -15.92 26.30 -3.36
CA VAL A 879 -16.27 27.48 -4.16
C VAL A 879 -16.28 27.12 -5.66
N PHE A 880 -15.24 26.43 -6.15
CA PHE A 880 -15.18 25.97 -7.54
C PHE A 880 -16.34 25.06 -7.90
N ALA A 881 -16.72 24.10 -7.05
CA ALA A 881 -17.83 23.21 -7.35
C ALA A 881 -19.17 23.96 -7.54
N ILE A 882 -19.39 25.01 -6.74
CA ILE A 882 -20.60 25.84 -6.83
C ILE A 882 -20.56 26.71 -8.10
N MET A 883 -19.43 27.36 -8.36
CA MET A 883 -19.25 28.20 -9.55
C MET A 883 -19.34 27.37 -10.84
N GLU A 884 -18.76 26.17 -10.86
CA GLU A 884 -18.87 25.21 -11.97
C GLU A 884 -20.34 24.84 -12.24
N ALA A 885 -21.12 24.55 -11.18
CA ALA A 885 -22.54 24.24 -11.32
C ALA A 885 -23.36 25.44 -11.83
N GLN A 886 -23.17 26.62 -11.25
CA GLN A 886 -23.87 27.85 -11.65
C GLN A 886 -23.56 28.24 -13.10
N MET A 887 -22.29 28.15 -13.52
CA MET A 887 -21.91 28.48 -14.90
C MET A 887 -22.45 27.49 -15.91
N ARG A 888 -22.46 26.20 -15.61
CA ARG A 888 -23.05 25.18 -16.49
C ARG A 888 -24.55 25.39 -16.64
N GLU A 889 -25.26 25.64 -15.55
CA GLU A 889 -26.70 25.94 -15.60
C GLU A 889 -26.99 27.19 -16.43
N ARG A 890 -26.16 28.23 -16.31
CA ARG A 890 -26.30 29.45 -17.12
C ARG A 890 -26.02 29.20 -18.60
N ALA A 891 -24.92 28.51 -18.92
CA ALA A 891 -24.55 28.15 -20.28
C ALA A 891 -25.65 27.33 -20.98
N GLU A 892 -26.28 26.39 -20.25
CA GLU A 892 -27.41 25.60 -20.75
C GLU A 892 -28.65 26.46 -21.02
N LYS A 893 -28.98 27.40 -20.12
CA LYS A 893 -30.14 28.31 -20.28
C LYS A 893 -29.98 29.29 -21.43
N GLU A 894 -28.78 29.84 -21.60
CA GLU A 894 -28.49 30.85 -22.62
C GLU A 894 -28.11 30.22 -23.98
N GLY A 895 -27.80 28.92 -24.00
CA GLY A 895 -27.36 28.21 -25.20
C GLY A 895 -25.98 28.64 -25.69
N VAL A 896 -25.15 29.20 -24.80
CA VAL A 896 -23.80 29.69 -25.10
C VAL A 896 -22.78 28.77 -24.42
N PRO A 897 -21.78 28.24 -25.14
CA PRO A 897 -20.78 27.36 -24.54
C PRO A 897 -19.89 28.14 -23.56
N ILE A 898 -19.42 27.45 -22.52
CA ILE A 898 -18.35 27.97 -21.66
C ILE A 898 -17.08 28.03 -22.51
N ARG A 899 -16.59 29.24 -22.75
CA ARG A 899 -15.37 29.44 -23.56
C ARG A 899 -14.17 28.85 -22.82
N GLU A 900 -13.58 27.81 -23.40
CA GLU A 900 -12.35 27.17 -22.91
C GLU A 900 -11.09 27.94 -23.33
N THR A 901 -11.23 28.87 -24.29
CA THR A 901 -10.16 29.72 -24.81
C THR A 901 -10.58 31.18 -24.83
N GLU A 902 -9.58 32.06 -24.82
CA GLU A 902 -9.77 33.51 -24.90
C GLU A 902 -9.70 34.04 -26.34
N THR A 903 -9.78 33.18 -27.36
CA THR A 903 -9.56 33.57 -28.75
C THR A 903 -10.62 34.55 -29.24
N ASP A 904 -10.20 35.75 -29.62
CA ASP A 904 -11.08 36.81 -30.12
C ASP A 904 -11.44 36.60 -31.59
N VAL A 905 -10.47 36.13 -32.38
CA VAL A 905 -10.56 36.13 -33.85
C VAL A 905 -10.11 34.80 -34.44
N LEU A 906 -10.94 34.20 -35.30
CA LEU A 906 -10.51 33.10 -36.16
C LEU A 906 -10.25 33.61 -37.59
N VAL A 907 -9.02 33.42 -38.07
CA VAL A 907 -8.60 33.74 -39.44
C VAL A 907 -8.97 32.57 -40.35
N CYS A 908 -9.96 32.81 -41.19
CA CYS A 908 -10.56 31.88 -42.13
C CYS A 908 -10.18 32.23 -43.57
N SER A 909 -10.14 31.21 -44.44
CA SER A 909 -10.08 31.47 -45.87
C SER A 909 -10.97 30.53 -46.68
N ILE A 910 -11.30 30.95 -47.89
CA ILE A 910 -12.07 30.18 -48.88
C ILE A 910 -11.19 29.94 -50.10
N GLY A 911 -11.10 28.69 -50.59
CA GLY A 911 -10.25 28.33 -51.72
C GLY A 911 -8.98 27.58 -51.32
N SER A 912 -8.04 27.43 -52.25
CA SER A 912 -6.80 26.68 -52.07
C SER A 912 -5.55 27.56 -52.12
N GLY A 913 -4.48 27.15 -51.41
CA GLY A 913 -3.20 27.86 -51.44
C GLY A 913 -3.11 29.07 -50.49
N HIS A 914 -4.11 29.30 -49.65
CA HIS A 914 -4.19 30.47 -48.77
C HIS A 914 -3.59 30.27 -47.36
N GLN A 915 -3.02 29.10 -47.05
CA GLN A 915 -2.41 28.83 -45.74
C GLN A 915 -1.34 29.87 -45.35
N PRO A 916 -0.37 30.24 -46.22
CA PRO A 916 0.64 31.25 -45.87
C PRO A 916 0.00 32.59 -45.51
N ARG A 917 -1.05 33.00 -46.23
CA ARG A 917 -1.76 34.25 -45.96
C ARG A 917 -2.53 34.23 -44.63
N ARG A 918 -3.16 33.10 -44.27
CA ARG A 918 -3.81 32.95 -42.96
C ARG A 918 -2.79 33.10 -41.82
N MET A 919 -1.64 32.44 -41.97
CA MET A 919 -0.55 32.50 -41.00
C MET A 919 0.07 33.90 -40.90
N GLU A 920 0.25 34.59 -42.03
CA GLU A 920 0.74 35.97 -42.07
C GLU A 920 -0.20 36.93 -41.34
N LEU A 921 -1.51 36.88 -41.66
CA LEU A 921 -2.51 37.71 -40.98
C LEU A 921 -2.58 37.39 -39.49
N CYS A 922 -2.62 36.11 -39.11
CA CYS A 922 -2.66 35.73 -37.70
C CYS A 922 -1.40 36.18 -36.95
N SER A 923 -0.22 36.06 -37.57
CA SER A 923 1.05 36.57 -37.02
C SER A 923 1.01 38.08 -36.78
N ARG A 924 0.42 38.85 -37.71
CA ARG A 924 0.22 40.29 -37.54
C ARG A 924 -0.76 40.61 -36.41
N LEU A 925 -1.84 39.84 -36.26
CA LEU A 925 -2.78 39.99 -35.15
C LEU A 925 -2.09 39.70 -33.81
N TRP A 926 -1.29 38.63 -33.71
CA TRP A 926 -0.50 38.33 -32.52
C TRP A 926 0.51 39.44 -32.19
N ALA A 927 1.22 39.95 -33.20
CA ALA A 927 2.16 41.08 -33.01
C ALA A 927 1.47 42.35 -32.50
N ALA A 928 0.16 42.49 -32.72
CA ALA A 928 -0.65 43.59 -32.23
C ALA A 928 -1.31 43.33 -30.85
N GLY A 929 -1.10 42.14 -30.27
CA GLY A 929 -1.69 41.71 -28.99
C GLY A 929 -3.13 41.17 -29.11
N ILE A 930 -3.61 40.87 -30.30
CA ILE A 930 -4.95 40.29 -30.51
C ILE A 930 -4.86 38.76 -30.39
N ARG A 931 -5.75 38.15 -29.61
CA ARG A 931 -5.83 36.69 -29.43
C ARG A 931 -6.49 36.08 -30.67
N ALA A 932 -5.69 35.59 -31.60
CA ALA A 932 -6.16 35.06 -32.88
C ALA A 932 -5.76 33.60 -33.10
N GLU A 933 -6.52 32.87 -33.92
CA GLU A 933 -6.21 31.51 -34.36
C GLU A 933 -6.45 31.31 -35.86
N PHE A 934 -5.94 30.21 -36.42
CA PHE A 934 -6.26 29.75 -37.78
C PHE A 934 -6.29 28.22 -37.84
N GLY A 935 -7.08 27.67 -38.77
CA GLY A 935 -7.13 26.22 -38.98
C GLY A 935 -5.85 25.64 -39.60
N TYR A 936 -5.40 24.49 -39.10
CA TYR A 936 -4.17 23.81 -39.56
C TYR A 936 -4.31 23.01 -40.86
N LYS A 937 -5.54 22.83 -41.37
CA LYS A 937 -5.75 22.22 -42.69
C LYS A 937 -5.28 23.20 -43.77
N ALA A 938 -4.52 22.75 -44.77
CA ALA A 938 -4.06 23.62 -45.86
C ALA A 938 -5.23 24.36 -46.57
N ASN A 939 -6.32 23.65 -46.84
CA ASN A 939 -7.50 24.16 -47.53
C ASN A 939 -8.77 23.84 -46.71
N PRO A 940 -9.05 24.57 -45.61
CA PRO A 940 -10.20 24.31 -44.75
C PRO A 940 -11.48 24.73 -45.46
N LYS A 941 -12.55 23.94 -45.32
CA LYS A 941 -13.87 24.33 -45.85
C LYS A 941 -14.53 25.30 -44.89
N MET A 942 -15.31 26.27 -45.39
CA MET A 942 -16.05 27.18 -44.52
C MET A 942 -17.07 26.44 -43.63
N GLY A 943 -17.61 25.33 -44.13
CA GLY A 943 -18.46 24.42 -43.35
C GLY A 943 -17.75 23.73 -42.17
N ASP A 944 -16.42 23.75 -42.09
CA ASP A 944 -15.68 23.26 -40.93
C ASP A 944 -15.28 24.42 -39.99
N GLN A 945 -14.97 25.60 -40.56
CA GLN A 945 -14.45 26.75 -39.83
C GLN A 945 -15.51 27.48 -39.00
N LEU A 946 -16.71 27.70 -39.55
CA LEU A 946 -17.79 28.38 -38.82
C LEU A 946 -18.30 27.54 -37.64
N PRO A 947 -18.58 26.22 -37.78
CA PRO A 947 -18.96 25.40 -36.64
C PRO A 947 -17.87 25.32 -35.56
N TYR A 948 -16.59 25.31 -35.95
CA TYR A 948 -15.49 25.37 -34.99
C TYR A 948 -15.53 26.66 -34.16
N ALA A 949 -15.66 27.82 -34.80
CA ALA A 949 -15.76 29.10 -34.10
C ALA A 949 -16.98 29.16 -33.15
N LEU A 950 -18.13 28.66 -33.58
CA LEU A 950 -19.33 28.59 -32.74
C LEU A 950 -19.16 27.65 -31.55
N ALA A 951 -18.55 26.48 -31.76
CA ALA A 951 -18.31 25.51 -30.68
C ALA A 951 -17.30 26.02 -29.64
N GLN A 952 -16.29 26.77 -30.07
CA GLN A 952 -15.29 27.39 -29.20
C GLN A 952 -15.73 28.74 -28.61
N GLY A 953 -16.85 29.30 -29.08
CA GLY A 953 -17.34 30.62 -28.67
C GLY A 953 -16.46 31.78 -29.13
N ILE A 954 -15.77 31.65 -30.28
CA ILE A 954 -14.93 32.72 -30.86
C ILE A 954 -15.85 33.79 -31.46
N PRO A 955 -15.77 35.07 -31.05
CA PRO A 955 -16.77 36.08 -31.42
C PRO A 955 -16.60 36.63 -32.84
N LEU A 956 -15.38 36.69 -33.37
CA LEU A 956 -15.07 37.33 -34.66
C LEU A 956 -14.42 36.36 -35.64
N LEU A 957 -14.79 36.46 -36.92
CA LEU A 957 -14.10 35.79 -38.02
C LEU A 957 -13.46 36.81 -38.95
N VAL A 958 -12.22 36.57 -39.37
CA VAL A 958 -11.58 37.28 -40.49
C VAL A 958 -11.56 36.34 -41.68
N ILE A 959 -12.31 36.65 -42.73
CA ILE A 959 -12.55 35.78 -43.89
C ILE A 959 -11.98 36.42 -45.15
N PHE A 960 -11.26 35.64 -45.96
CA PHE A 960 -10.80 36.07 -47.28
C PHE A 960 -10.72 34.91 -48.28
N GLY A 961 -10.94 35.19 -49.57
CA GLY A 961 -10.68 34.30 -50.69
C GLY A 961 -9.79 34.96 -51.74
N GLY A 962 -9.77 34.39 -52.95
CA GLY A 962 -9.01 34.95 -54.08
C GLY A 962 -9.35 36.41 -54.36
N ASP A 963 -10.64 36.72 -54.50
CA ASP A 963 -11.14 38.07 -54.83
C ASP A 963 -10.79 39.10 -53.73
N GLU A 964 -10.90 38.74 -52.45
CA GLU A 964 -10.53 39.63 -51.34
C GLU A 964 -9.01 39.88 -51.28
N ILE A 965 -8.19 38.86 -51.58
CA ILE A 965 -6.74 39.01 -51.66
C ILE A 965 -6.35 39.98 -52.78
N GLU A 966 -6.95 39.84 -53.97
CA GLU A 966 -6.67 40.73 -55.11
C GLU A 966 -7.03 42.19 -54.82
N ARG A 967 -8.11 42.41 -54.06
CA ARG A 967 -8.54 43.76 -53.63
C ARG A 967 -7.81 44.29 -52.39
N GLY A 968 -6.97 43.48 -51.74
CA GLY A 968 -6.25 43.88 -50.52
C GLY A 968 -7.13 44.04 -49.27
N VAL A 969 -8.27 43.36 -49.22
CA VAL A 969 -9.27 43.46 -48.15
C VAL A 969 -9.50 42.11 -47.46
N VAL A 970 -10.18 42.14 -46.31
CA VAL A 970 -10.76 40.97 -45.65
C VAL A 970 -12.19 41.30 -45.22
N LYS A 971 -13.01 40.27 -45.00
CA LYS A 971 -14.33 40.42 -44.41
C LYS A 971 -14.26 40.06 -42.92
N VAL A 972 -14.69 40.96 -42.06
CA VAL A 972 -14.79 40.72 -40.63
C VAL A 972 -16.24 40.44 -40.28
N LYS A 973 -16.50 39.25 -39.76
CA LYS A 973 -17.84 38.80 -39.37
C LYS A 973 -17.96 38.72 -37.86
N ASP A 974 -18.95 39.43 -37.31
CA ASP A 974 -19.37 39.34 -35.92
C ASP A 974 -20.46 38.27 -35.78
N LEU A 975 -20.16 37.21 -35.02
CA LEU A 975 -21.08 36.08 -34.87
C LEU A 975 -22.28 36.39 -33.98
N ALA A 976 -22.14 37.30 -33.02
CA ALA A 976 -23.22 37.71 -32.13
C ALA A 976 -24.16 38.71 -32.83
N ALA A 977 -23.59 39.75 -33.44
CA ALA A 977 -24.35 40.76 -34.17
C ALA A 977 -24.88 40.25 -35.53
N LYS A 978 -24.33 39.13 -36.04
CA LYS A 978 -24.60 38.59 -37.38
C LYS A 978 -24.34 39.60 -38.49
N GLN A 979 -23.36 40.48 -38.29
CA GLN A 979 -22.95 41.51 -39.23
C GLN A 979 -21.61 41.15 -39.88
N GLU A 980 -21.40 41.61 -41.11
CA GLU A 980 -20.18 41.38 -41.88
C GLU A 980 -19.77 42.68 -42.57
N GLU A 981 -18.53 43.10 -42.37
CA GLU A 981 -17.99 44.36 -42.88
C GLU A 981 -16.66 44.10 -43.62
N GLU A 982 -16.44 44.79 -44.73
CA GLU A 982 -15.20 44.69 -45.50
C GLU A 982 -14.18 45.72 -44.99
N VAL A 983 -12.98 45.25 -44.66
CA VAL A 983 -11.92 46.04 -44.02
C VAL A 983 -10.61 45.82 -44.77
N PRO A 984 -9.79 46.87 -45.02
CA PRO A 984 -8.47 46.69 -45.58
C PRO A 984 -7.62 45.73 -44.75
N ALA A 985 -6.91 44.80 -45.40
CA ALA A 985 -6.10 43.78 -44.73
C ALA A 985 -4.81 44.34 -44.08
N GLY A 986 -4.62 45.67 -44.13
CA GLY A 986 -3.48 46.43 -43.62
C GLY A 986 -3.56 46.69 -42.12
N GLU A 987 -3.00 47.80 -41.65
CA GLU A 987 -3.02 48.19 -40.24
C GLU A 987 -4.44 48.49 -39.75
N GLU A 988 -5.33 48.86 -40.67
CA GLU A 988 -6.73 49.17 -40.42
C GLU A 988 -7.47 47.98 -39.81
N LEU A 989 -7.19 46.75 -40.28
CA LEU A 989 -7.76 45.52 -39.71
C LEU A 989 -7.47 45.41 -38.20
N VAL A 990 -6.25 45.71 -37.79
CA VAL A 990 -5.84 45.63 -36.38
C VAL A 990 -6.62 46.64 -35.54
N GLN A 991 -6.72 47.89 -35.99
CA GLN A 991 -7.44 48.93 -35.27
C GLN A 991 -8.94 48.64 -35.19
N TYR A 992 -9.51 48.16 -36.29
CA TYR A 992 -10.92 47.77 -36.36
C TYR A 992 -11.23 46.62 -35.39
N LEU A 993 -10.41 45.57 -35.37
CA LEU A 993 -10.57 44.44 -34.45
C LEU A 993 -10.39 44.87 -32.99
N LYS A 994 -9.41 45.72 -32.66
CA LYS A 994 -9.26 46.28 -31.31
C LYS A 994 -10.51 47.03 -30.85
N GLY A 995 -11.10 47.85 -31.72
CA GLY A 995 -12.35 48.54 -31.43
C GLY A 995 -13.52 47.60 -31.17
N LYS A 996 -13.68 46.56 -32.00
CA LYS A 996 -14.74 45.55 -31.81
C LYS A 996 -14.52 44.72 -30.54
N ILE A 997 -13.29 44.29 -30.25
CA ILE A 997 -12.94 43.52 -29.04
C ILE A 997 -13.23 44.36 -27.79
N ALA A 998 -12.79 45.62 -27.74
CA ALA A 998 -13.07 46.51 -26.61
C ALA A 998 -14.58 46.73 -26.39
N ALA A 999 -15.37 46.84 -27.47
CA ALA A 999 -16.81 46.95 -27.36
C ALA A 999 -17.46 45.65 -26.82
N LEU A 1000 -16.97 44.49 -27.24
CA LEU A 1000 -17.43 43.18 -26.74
C LEU A 1000 -17.07 43.00 -25.25
N GLU A 1001 -15.87 43.38 -24.83
CA GLU A 1001 -15.43 43.34 -23.43
C GLU A 1001 -16.25 44.29 -22.55
N ALA A 1002 -16.54 45.50 -23.02
CA ALA A 1002 -17.40 46.45 -22.30
C ALA A 1002 -18.85 45.95 -22.19
N ALA A 1003 -19.37 45.29 -23.22
CA ALA A 1003 -20.71 44.71 -23.21
C ALA A 1003 -20.84 43.48 -22.28
N ALA A 1004 -19.75 42.73 -22.09
CA ALA A 1004 -19.70 41.63 -21.12
C ALA A 1004 -19.70 42.14 -19.66
N GLY A 1005 -19.18 43.35 -19.40
CA GLY A 1005 -19.11 43.99 -18.08
C GLY A 1005 -18.14 43.32 -17.09
N ASP A 1006 -17.88 43.96 -15.94
CA ASP A 1006 -17.16 43.36 -14.79
C ASP A 1006 -17.94 42.21 -14.12
N GLY A 1007 -19.14 41.92 -14.61
CA GLY A 1007 -19.90 40.75 -14.24
C GLY A 1007 -19.34 39.53 -14.93
N MET A 1008 -19.06 38.47 -14.17
CA MET A 1008 -18.92 37.13 -14.75
C MET A 1008 -20.02 36.89 -15.80
N PRO A 1009 -19.66 36.36 -16.99
CA PRO A 1009 -20.55 36.28 -18.14
C PRO A 1009 -21.80 35.49 -17.85
#